data_AF-A0A947QET3-F1
#
_entry.id   AF-A0A947QET3-F1
#
_cell.length_a   1.000
_cell.length_b   1.000
_cell.length_c   1.000
_cell.angle_alpha   90.00
_cell.angle_beta   90.00
_cell.angle_gamma   90.00
#
_symmetry.space_group_name_H-M   'P 1'
#
loop_
_entity.id
_entity.type
_entity.pdbx_description
1 polymer ?
#
loop_
_entity_poly.entity_id
_entity_poly.type
_entity_poly.pdbx_seq_one_letter_code
_entity_poly.pdbx_strand_id
1 'polypeptide(L)'
;MTRKAARLSAILCSVAFLAVEPCLAGPGDRGAPVPAAASPMLVDWFSPADLVGVDLPLGRSSLYPYALALKKDGTLVVACGTSVLALDRLWRVTGLPAKRLSDEGNYNFAYSMAMTAADTMYLRSTDGANMWAFADGSPDYRRVRAEGMPGIAFGVLDDGTPFVAEARALRVYRDGRELRVELPEGSSALAASAGPDNTIWLADAATGLVSVLSAEGRPLRSVKLDLRPGQAVMKLRVLPDGGMLAATFDEVRRFDPEGRTVWAWNGVADGISMSFSTYTDIALAEGGIVYVNDLMGKRVIRLAERPDGLPPDLAAIAAAGRAMRLSENGPEAALALAGAYEAAGSDEAARATLERYLDERPADSAAIARRQRLEAELLKAKARSAQADATGLLGRFGAETARDAYGRAMRTWESLRAGSGDDEEIRASMASLRAAFQAAERGTEAEAPSPRVVETEIAALFPSLLRSYLTEPAGFIVVENTLSDTIRDVRADLFIKKYMDFPSEGPRAATIAPGRQARLDLFASLNEEALEVQEDIPLQALVTVRYSDARGERSFELSRPVTLYRRTAITWDDSGKLAAFVTPNEGSVAGMAFELIKSRGAREPISRTFSRAAAICDALGALPLSYVPDPQSPIAQALGAKGSLDTVRFPRTTLAYKGGDCDDTTALLASMLEAVGIPAAIMTSPGHVFLAFDTGEPAGNAWLFDSPGLGAIERNGSLWIPVETTALSEGFIAAWRAASELVARHSGGPGLEFLPIAGLRSRYPPLPLPPSTLPLPAPDAARLSALASAFAASVDGDLYRARATALEAERARLSGSAAARAGNRLAQLHFRHGRDGLAQAVLAEVVGSNQAFVPGWLNLAALALAAGREDEASAYLRRAQAASPGSSAVRSWAAAAGLSGELGFGPELADTETGGGGSAPRAAERGLPAWADE
;
A
#
# COMPACT_ATOMS: atom_id res chain seq x y z
N MET A 1 26.18 75.22 27.02
CA MET A 1 27.29 75.60 27.91
C MET A 1 27.60 74.44 28.86
N THR A 2 28.86 74.01 28.84
CA THR A 2 29.65 73.32 29.89
C THR A 2 29.26 71.96 30.50
N ARG A 3 30.11 70.97 30.13
CA ARG A 3 30.90 70.05 30.98
C ARG A 3 30.20 68.89 31.69
N LYS A 4 30.41 67.66 31.19
CA LYS A 4 31.53 66.77 31.62
C LYS A 4 31.51 65.46 30.82
N ALA A 5 32.67 65.09 30.31
CA ALA A 5 32.99 63.79 29.76
C ALA A 5 33.56 62.85 30.84
N ALA A 6 33.44 61.54 30.56
CA ALA A 6 34.26 60.42 31.03
C ALA A 6 34.15 59.96 32.50
N ARG A 7 33.64 58.74 32.69
CA ARG A 7 34.35 57.62 33.36
C ARG A 7 33.57 56.30 33.23
N LEU A 8 34.30 55.26 32.84
CA LEU A 8 33.92 53.85 32.80
C LEU A 8 33.32 53.35 34.13
N SER A 9 32.28 52.52 34.05
CA SER A 9 32.07 51.22 34.75
C SER A 9 30.58 50.92 34.96
N ALA A 10 30.08 49.82 34.36
CA ALA A 10 28.95 49.00 34.82
C ALA A 10 28.62 47.92 33.75
N ILE A 11 28.79 46.60 33.97
CA ILE A 11 27.96 45.66 34.76
C ILE A 11 26.74 45.20 33.90
N LEU A 12 26.61 43.94 33.45
CA LEU A 12 26.09 42.69 34.08
C LEU A 12 26.10 41.60 32.97
N CYS A 13 26.26 40.28 33.15
CA CYS A 13 26.11 39.41 34.31
C CYS A 13 26.79 38.05 34.04
N SER A 14 27.46 37.49 35.05
CA SER A 14 27.75 36.06 35.18
C SER A 14 26.93 35.55 36.36
N VAL A 15 26.14 34.47 36.21
CA VAL A 15 25.84 33.50 37.27
C VAL A 15 25.63 32.12 36.64
N ALA A 16 26.42 31.16 37.10
CA ALA A 16 26.35 29.72 36.80
C ALA A 16 25.43 28.98 37.80
N PHE A 17 25.04 27.72 37.52
CA PHE A 17 25.27 26.53 38.37
C PHE A 17 24.58 25.24 37.81
N LEU A 18 25.40 24.18 37.61
CA LEU A 18 25.25 22.72 37.91
C LEU A 18 23.93 21.92 37.69
N ALA A 19 24.04 20.79 36.95
CA ALA A 19 23.93 19.37 37.43
C ALA A 19 23.89 18.34 36.25
N VAL A 20 24.88 17.43 36.11
CA VAL A 20 24.93 15.97 36.46
C VAL A 20 24.54 14.98 35.32
N GLU A 21 25.57 14.19 34.90
CA GLU A 21 25.72 12.83 34.30
C GLU A 21 24.58 12.02 33.62
N PRO A 22 24.94 11.06 32.72
CA PRO A 22 25.07 9.67 33.20
C PRO A 22 26.40 8.95 32.85
N CYS A 23 26.82 8.17 33.84
CA CYS A 23 27.88 7.17 34.01
C CYS A 23 28.43 6.29 32.84
N LEU A 24 29.77 6.14 32.89
CA LEU A 24 30.62 4.93 32.89
C LEU A 24 30.90 4.12 31.59
N ALA A 25 32.11 4.33 31.05
CA ALA A 25 32.98 3.27 30.52
C ALA A 25 34.43 3.51 31.01
N GLY A 26 35.10 2.46 31.51
CA GLY A 26 36.32 2.53 32.33
C GLY A 26 37.63 2.89 31.60
N PRO A 27 38.73 3.10 32.34
CA PRO A 27 39.99 3.58 31.80
C PRO A 27 40.87 2.41 31.36
N GLY A 28 41.04 2.22 30.06
CA GLY A 28 41.93 1.21 29.49
C GLY A 28 42.42 1.64 28.11
N ASP A 29 43.70 1.94 28.05
CA ASP A 29 44.53 2.08 26.83
C ASP A 29 44.52 3.45 26.12
N ARG A 30 45.40 4.33 26.62
CA ARG A 30 45.94 5.46 25.87
C ARG A 30 46.92 4.91 24.82
N GLY A 31 46.39 4.41 23.71
CA GLY A 31 47.13 4.37 22.46
C GLY A 31 47.46 5.79 22.03
N ALA A 32 48.74 6.06 21.74
CA ALA A 32 49.22 7.35 21.26
C ALA A 32 48.35 7.89 20.11
N PRO A 33 48.15 9.22 19.98
CA PRO A 33 47.41 9.77 18.86
C PRO A 33 48.13 9.42 17.56
N VAL A 34 47.52 8.54 16.77
CA VAL A 34 47.81 8.40 15.34
C VAL A 34 47.73 9.81 14.76
N PRO A 35 48.72 10.28 13.97
CA PRO A 35 48.70 11.62 13.40
C PRO A 35 47.36 11.86 12.72
N ALA A 36 46.71 12.99 13.01
CA ALA A 36 45.39 13.33 12.50
C ALA A 36 45.38 13.15 10.97
N ALA A 37 44.79 12.05 10.50
CA ALA A 37 44.66 11.76 9.09
C ALA A 37 43.96 12.97 8.45
N ALA A 38 44.56 13.56 7.41
CA ALA A 38 44.10 14.82 6.84
C ALA A 38 42.68 14.64 6.27
N SER A 39 41.65 15.15 6.95
CA SER A 39 40.28 15.01 6.44
C SER A 39 40.12 15.74 5.09
N PRO A 40 39.46 15.11 4.10
CA PRO A 40 39.18 15.76 2.84
C PRO A 40 38.23 16.96 3.06
N MET A 41 38.33 17.97 2.21
CA MET A 41 37.50 19.17 2.29
C MET A 41 36.19 18.99 1.52
N LEU A 42 35.05 19.32 2.13
CA LEU A 42 33.78 19.42 1.41
C LEU A 42 33.79 20.59 0.42
N VAL A 43 33.67 20.27 -0.86
CA VAL A 43 33.51 21.25 -1.95
C VAL A 43 32.04 21.69 -1.99
N ASP A 44 31.15 20.78 -2.35
CA ASP A 44 29.71 21.01 -2.50
C ASP A 44 28.93 19.68 -2.64
N TRP A 45 27.66 19.76 -3.07
CA TRP A 45 26.84 18.60 -3.38
C TRP A 45 25.82 18.92 -4.48
N PHE A 46 25.34 17.88 -5.14
CA PHE A 46 24.30 17.91 -6.15
C PHE A 46 23.15 16.97 -5.78
N SER A 47 21.90 17.39 -5.96
CA SER A 47 20.73 16.55 -5.79
C SER A 47 20.07 16.28 -7.14
N PRO A 48 19.86 15.00 -7.54
CA PRO A 48 19.05 14.68 -8.72
C PRO A 48 17.62 15.25 -8.66
N ALA A 49 17.10 15.54 -7.45
CA ALA A 49 15.79 16.18 -7.29
C ALA A 49 15.77 17.65 -7.74
N ASP A 50 16.94 18.30 -7.82
CA ASP A 50 17.07 19.69 -8.25
C ASP A 50 17.10 19.85 -9.77
N LEU A 51 17.12 18.74 -10.52
CA LEU A 51 17.14 18.76 -11.97
C LEU A 51 15.89 19.45 -12.53
N VAL A 52 16.14 20.36 -13.46
CA VAL A 52 15.15 21.02 -14.30
C VAL A 52 15.63 20.84 -15.74
N GLY A 53 14.72 20.59 -16.67
CA GLY A 53 15.11 20.46 -18.08
C GLY A 53 15.72 19.12 -18.47
N VAL A 54 15.61 18.08 -17.65
CA VAL A 54 16.01 16.71 -18.03
C VAL A 54 14.77 15.88 -18.36
N ASP A 55 14.85 15.06 -19.41
CA ASP A 55 13.79 14.13 -19.80
C ASP A 55 13.90 12.82 -19.02
N LEU A 56 13.34 12.82 -17.80
CA LEU A 56 13.38 11.68 -16.89
C LEU A 56 12.12 10.81 -17.02
N PRO A 57 12.24 9.47 -16.98
CA PRO A 57 11.13 8.54 -17.16
C PRO A 57 10.12 8.51 -16.00
N LEU A 58 10.57 8.92 -14.80
CA LEU A 58 9.78 9.07 -13.57
C LEU A 58 10.05 10.44 -12.95
N GLY A 59 9.18 10.86 -12.02
CA GLY A 59 9.33 12.15 -11.34
C GLY A 59 10.66 12.28 -10.60
N ARG A 60 11.30 13.45 -10.70
CA ARG A 60 12.60 13.76 -10.08
C ARG A 60 12.68 13.49 -8.56
N SER A 61 11.55 13.55 -7.86
CA SER A 61 11.44 13.24 -6.43
C SER A 61 11.69 11.76 -6.08
N SER A 62 11.66 10.89 -7.10
CA SER A 62 11.86 9.43 -6.98
C SER A 62 13.29 9.00 -7.34
N LEU A 63 14.18 9.94 -7.69
CA LEU A 63 15.58 9.63 -7.99
C LEU A 63 16.41 9.60 -6.71
N TYR A 64 17.01 8.45 -6.43
CA TYR A 64 17.94 8.25 -5.33
C TYR A 64 19.29 7.80 -5.90
N PRO A 65 20.42 8.46 -5.58
CA PRO A 65 21.72 8.06 -6.11
C PRO A 65 22.18 6.77 -5.42
N TYR A 66 22.04 5.62 -6.06
CA TYR A 66 22.37 4.30 -5.49
C TYR A 66 23.83 3.88 -5.73
N ALA A 67 24.39 4.22 -6.89
CA ALA A 67 25.76 3.84 -7.23
C ALA A 67 26.45 4.91 -8.07
N LEU A 68 27.78 4.96 -7.94
CA LEU A 68 28.64 5.95 -8.58
C LEU A 68 29.73 5.24 -9.38
N ALA A 69 30.07 5.80 -10.54
CA ALA A 69 31.23 5.40 -11.33
C ALA A 69 31.80 6.60 -12.07
N LEU A 70 33.06 6.53 -12.47
CA LEU A 70 33.71 7.56 -13.27
C LEU A 70 34.21 6.95 -14.57
N LYS A 71 34.02 7.71 -15.64
CA LYS A 71 34.67 7.45 -16.92
C LYS A 71 36.09 8.01 -16.93
N LYS A 72 36.91 7.56 -17.88
CA LYS A 72 38.28 8.09 -18.08
C LYS A 72 38.34 9.59 -18.35
N ASP A 73 37.33 10.14 -19.00
CA ASP A 73 37.26 11.57 -19.31
C ASP A 73 36.86 12.44 -18.10
N GLY A 74 36.62 11.82 -16.93
CA GLY A 74 36.19 12.49 -15.71
C GLY A 74 34.67 12.67 -15.58
N THR A 75 33.87 12.14 -16.51
CA THR A 75 32.40 12.14 -16.40
C THR A 75 31.96 11.25 -15.24
N LEU A 76 31.21 11.82 -14.31
CA LEU A 76 30.56 11.09 -13.22
C LEU A 76 29.27 10.45 -13.73
N VAL A 77 29.16 9.14 -13.55
CA VAL A 77 27.96 8.38 -13.83
C VAL A 77 27.26 8.09 -12.51
N VAL A 78 25.97 8.44 -12.42
CA VAL A 78 25.15 8.26 -11.21
C VAL A 78 23.96 7.37 -11.55
N ALA A 79 23.91 6.19 -10.94
CA ALA A 79 22.80 5.26 -11.07
C ALA A 79 21.69 5.62 -10.07
N CYS A 80 20.49 5.90 -10.57
CA CYS A 80 19.37 6.43 -9.79
C CYS A 80 18.19 5.45 -9.63
N GLY A 81 18.44 4.14 -9.71
CA GLY A 81 17.42 3.08 -9.65
C GLY A 81 16.69 2.88 -10.97
N THR A 82 16.07 3.93 -11.49
CA THR A 82 15.22 3.91 -12.70
C THR A 82 15.82 4.63 -13.90
N SER A 83 16.94 5.32 -13.69
CA SER A 83 17.64 6.16 -14.66
C SER A 83 19.12 6.16 -14.34
N VAL A 84 19.96 6.51 -15.31
CA VAL A 84 21.38 6.80 -15.09
C VAL A 84 21.69 8.19 -15.62
N LEU A 85 22.37 9.00 -14.82
CA LEU A 85 22.79 10.35 -15.17
C LEU A 85 24.28 10.35 -15.51
N ALA A 86 24.67 10.93 -16.64
CA ALA A 86 26.06 11.33 -16.88
C ALA A 86 26.19 12.81 -16.54
N LEU A 87 27.11 13.13 -15.63
CA LEU A 87 27.36 14.46 -15.09
C LEU A 87 28.80 14.86 -15.34
N ASP A 88 29.03 16.08 -15.79
CA ASP A 88 30.39 16.63 -15.82
C ASP A 88 30.83 17.14 -14.43
N ARG A 89 32.06 17.66 -14.36
CA ARG A 89 32.64 18.22 -13.12
C ARG A 89 31.88 19.45 -12.58
N LEU A 90 30.92 20.00 -13.31
CA LEU A 90 30.10 21.15 -12.92
C LEU A 90 28.63 20.75 -12.70
N TRP A 91 28.34 19.46 -12.50
CA TRP A 91 27.00 18.92 -12.27
C TRP A 91 26.02 19.08 -13.44
N ARG A 92 26.51 19.40 -14.64
CA ARG A 92 25.66 19.49 -15.82
C ARG A 92 25.37 18.10 -16.35
N VAL A 93 24.12 17.84 -16.70
CA VAL A 93 23.74 16.55 -17.30
C VAL A 93 24.20 16.50 -18.75
N THR A 94 25.20 15.68 -19.03
CA THR A 94 25.76 15.49 -20.38
C THR A 94 25.09 14.37 -21.14
N GLY A 95 24.31 13.52 -20.46
CA GLY A 95 23.51 12.47 -21.10
C GLY A 95 22.76 11.60 -20.11
N LEU A 96 21.92 10.72 -20.67
CA LEU A 96 21.16 9.71 -19.94
C LEU A 96 21.57 8.30 -20.41
N PRO A 97 22.71 7.77 -19.93
CA PRO A 97 23.08 6.38 -20.21
C PRO A 97 21.93 5.44 -19.86
N ALA A 98 21.80 4.34 -20.61
CA ALA A 98 20.76 3.34 -20.37
C ALA A 98 19.30 3.83 -20.42
N LYS A 99 19.02 5.03 -20.94
CA LYS A 99 17.64 5.55 -21.13
C LYS A 99 16.73 4.53 -21.85
N ARG A 100 17.29 3.79 -22.81
CA ARG A 100 16.60 2.73 -23.54
C ARG A 100 15.91 1.70 -22.63
N LEU A 101 16.51 1.32 -21.50
CA LEU A 101 15.86 0.40 -20.56
C LEU A 101 14.58 1.01 -19.97
N SER A 102 14.63 2.29 -19.58
CA SER A 102 13.47 3.01 -19.07
C SER A 102 12.39 3.23 -20.15
N ASP A 103 12.81 3.48 -21.40
CA ASP A 103 11.91 3.64 -22.55
C ASP A 103 11.21 2.32 -22.90
N GLU A 104 11.90 1.18 -22.73
CA GLU A 104 11.36 -0.18 -22.87
C GLU A 104 10.54 -0.64 -21.63
N GLY A 105 10.30 0.26 -20.66
CA GLY A 105 9.47 -0.01 -19.48
C GLY A 105 10.17 -0.73 -18.33
N ASN A 106 11.49 -0.92 -18.40
CA ASN A 106 12.27 -1.45 -17.29
C ASN A 106 12.69 -0.29 -16.37
N TYR A 107 12.12 -0.24 -15.17
CA TYR A 107 12.42 0.80 -14.18
C TYR A 107 13.27 0.28 -13.01
N ASN A 108 13.64 -0.99 -13.00
CA ASN A 108 14.36 -1.62 -11.89
C ASN A 108 15.74 -2.12 -12.34
N PHE A 109 16.61 -1.23 -12.83
CA PHE A 109 17.87 -1.65 -13.45
C PHE A 109 19.13 -0.95 -12.94
N ALA A 110 19.03 0.20 -12.28
CA ALA A 110 20.18 1.04 -11.93
C ALA A 110 20.39 1.16 -10.40
N TYR A 111 20.32 0.03 -9.67
CA TYR A 111 20.51 -0.02 -8.21
C TYR A 111 21.95 -0.33 -7.80
N SER A 112 22.72 -0.90 -8.71
CA SER A 112 24.14 -1.17 -8.50
C SER A 112 24.87 -1.05 -9.83
N MET A 113 26.11 -0.55 -9.78
CA MET A 113 26.89 -0.25 -10.98
C MET A 113 28.37 -0.63 -10.83
N ALA A 114 28.89 -1.26 -11.88
CA ALA A 114 30.31 -1.50 -12.09
C ALA A 114 30.73 -0.88 -13.43
N MET A 115 31.96 -0.38 -13.48
CA MET A 115 32.55 0.23 -14.68
C MET A 115 33.90 -0.43 -14.90
N THR A 116 34.16 -0.87 -16.12
CA THR A 116 35.46 -1.44 -16.51
C THR A 116 36.42 -0.33 -16.93
N ALA A 117 37.71 -0.63 -17.03
CA ALA A 117 38.70 0.27 -17.62
C ALA A 117 38.44 0.61 -19.09
N ALA A 118 37.46 0.01 -19.78
CA ALA A 118 37.04 0.40 -21.13
C ALA A 118 35.79 1.31 -21.13
N ASP A 119 35.42 1.88 -19.98
CA ASP A 119 34.19 2.66 -19.76
C ASP A 119 32.90 1.89 -20.12
N THR A 120 32.98 0.56 -20.15
CA THR A 120 31.79 -0.30 -20.27
C THR A 120 31.09 -0.38 -18.92
N MET A 121 29.84 0.07 -18.90
CA MET A 121 29.00 0.16 -17.71
C MET A 121 28.14 -1.10 -17.56
N TYR A 122 28.13 -1.66 -16.36
CA TYR A 122 27.29 -2.79 -15.98
C TYR A 122 26.31 -2.35 -14.90
N LEU A 123 25.02 -2.52 -15.18
CA LEU A 123 23.91 -2.14 -14.31
C LEU A 123 23.19 -3.40 -13.83
N ARG A 124 22.80 -3.42 -12.55
CA ARG A 124 22.11 -4.56 -11.93
C ARG A 124 20.80 -4.11 -11.28
N SER A 125 19.77 -4.95 -11.43
CA SER A 125 18.45 -4.77 -10.84
C SER A 125 18.48 -4.93 -9.32
N THR A 126 17.48 -4.35 -8.64
CA THR A 126 17.36 -4.44 -7.17
C THR A 126 17.17 -5.88 -6.70
N ASP A 127 16.42 -6.69 -7.45
CA ASP A 127 16.16 -8.10 -7.14
C ASP A 127 17.41 -8.99 -7.35
N GLY A 128 18.48 -8.43 -7.93
CA GLY A 128 19.73 -9.12 -8.22
C GLY A 128 19.65 -10.13 -9.37
N ALA A 129 18.49 -10.30 -10.01
CA ALA A 129 18.23 -11.32 -11.02
C ALA A 129 18.67 -10.91 -12.43
N ASN A 130 18.77 -9.62 -12.71
CA ASN A 130 19.06 -9.10 -14.04
C ASN A 130 20.27 -8.17 -14.05
N MET A 131 21.08 -8.28 -15.10
CA MET A 131 22.23 -7.42 -15.34
C MET A 131 22.34 -7.06 -16.82
N TRP A 132 22.77 -5.83 -17.08
CA TRP A 132 22.89 -5.26 -18.42
C TRP A 132 24.25 -4.59 -18.60
N ALA A 133 24.87 -4.81 -19.74
CA ALA A 133 26.14 -4.19 -20.13
C ALA A 133 25.92 -3.17 -21.25
N PHE A 134 26.49 -1.99 -21.07
CA PHE A 134 26.46 -0.86 -22.00
C PHE A 134 27.90 -0.49 -22.37
N ALA A 135 28.26 -0.66 -23.64
CA ALA A 135 29.50 -0.10 -24.16
C ALA A 135 29.43 1.43 -24.12
N ASP A 136 30.57 2.10 -23.95
CA ASP A 136 30.57 3.56 -23.87
C ASP A 136 29.99 4.20 -25.14
N GLY A 137 29.14 5.21 -24.95
CA GLY A 137 28.42 5.90 -26.02
C GLY A 137 27.33 5.08 -26.76
N SER A 138 27.18 3.78 -26.46
CA SER A 138 26.17 2.92 -27.08
C SER A 138 24.80 3.08 -26.39
N PRO A 139 23.71 3.34 -27.14
CA PRO A 139 22.35 3.25 -26.60
C PRO A 139 21.90 1.80 -26.41
N ASP A 140 22.54 0.86 -27.11
CA ASP A 140 22.23 -0.57 -27.08
C ASP A 140 22.91 -1.25 -25.90
N TYR A 141 22.24 -2.29 -25.38
CA TYR A 141 22.71 -3.07 -24.26
C TYR A 141 22.71 -4.56 -24.54
N ARG A 142 23.54 -5.29 -23.81
CA ARG A 142 23.55 -6.75 -23.78
C ARG A 142 23.12 -7.23 -22.39
N ARG A 143 22.16 -8.17 -22.33
CA ARG A 143 21.84 -8.87 -21.07
C ARG A 143 23.00 -9.79 -20.69
N VAL A 144 23.39 -9.74 -19.42
CA VAL A 144 24.47 -10.56 -18.88
C VAL A 144 23.89 -11.51 -17.84
N ARG A 145 24.21 -12.80 -17.98
CA ARG A 145 23.75 -13.83 -17.06
C ARG A 145 24.68 -13.89 -15.84
N ALA A 146 24.25 -13.28 -14.74
CA ALA A 146 24.90 -13.36 -13.44
C ALA A 146 23.83 -13.23 -12.35
N GLU A 147 23.36 -14.37 -11.84
CA GLU A 147 22.25 -14.42 -10.89
C GLU A 147 22.75 -14.24 -9.45
N GLY A 148 21.95 -13.63 -8.58
CA GLY A 148 22.26 -13.59 -7.17
C GLY A 148 21.19 -12.85 -6.37
N MET A 149 21.25 -12.96 -5.06
CA MET A 149 20.29 -12.30 -4.18
C MET A 149 20.35 -10.76 -4.26
N PRO A 150 19.27 -10.05 -3.92
CA PRO A 150 19.25 -8.60 -3.75
C PRO A 150 20.35 -8.10 -2.81
N GLY A 151 20.98 -6.97 -3.11
CA GLY A 151 21.85 -6.25 -2.18
C GLY A 151 23.23 -6.87 -1.89
N ILE A 152 23.61 -7.96 -2.55
CA ILE A 152 24.95 -8.56 -2.40
C ILE A 152 26.01 -7.81 -3.22
N ALA A 153 27.25 -7.82 -2.73
CA ALA A 153 28.36 -7.17 -3.42
C ALA A 153 28.62 -7.81 -4.79
N PHE A 154 28.85 -6.98 -5.79
CA PHE A 154 29.11 -7.40 -7.17
C PHE A 154 30.19 -6.54 -7.80
N GLY A 155 30.86 -7.09 -8.80
CA GLY A 155 31.84 -6.35 -9.60
C GLY A 155 32.04 -7.01 -10.95
N VAL A 156 32.81 -6.33 -11.81
CA VAL A 156 33.15 -6.81 -13.15
C VAL A 156 34.63 -6.54 -13.37
N LEU A 157 35.38 -7.55 -13.79
CA LEU A 157 36.79 -7.45 -14.16
C LEU A 157 36.95 -6.69 -15.48
N ASP A 158 38.15 -6.20 -15.77
CA ASP A 158 38.40 -5.40 -16.98
C ASP A 158 38.26 -6.21 -18.28
N ASP A 159 38.37 -7.54 -18.22
CA ASP A 159 38.05 -8.43 -19.33
C ASP A 159 36.53 -8.65 -19.54
N GLY A 160 35.68 -8.03 -18.71
CA GLY A 160 34.22 -8.12 -18.76
C GLY A 160 33.64 -9.28 -17.97
N THR A 161 34.44 -10.06 -17.23
CA THR A 161 33.98 -11.16 -16.38
C THR A 161 33.26 -10.62 -15.12
N PRO A 162 31.95 -10.84 -14.95
CA PRO A 162 31.26 -10.45 -13.74
C PRO A 162 31.49 -11.45 -12.60
N PHE A 163 31.44 -10.94 -11.37
CA PHE A 163 31.45 -11.76 -10.17
C PHE A 163 30.51 -11.18 -9.11
N VAL A 164 30.11 -12.05 -8.18
CA VAL A 164 29.19 -11.76 -7.10
C VAL A 164 29.74 -12.38 -5.81
N ALA A 165 29.83 -11.60 -4.75
CA ALA A 165 30.27 -12.05 -3.43
C ALA A 165 29.05 -12.22 -2.51
N GLU A 166 28.78 -13.46 -2.14
CA GLU A 166 27.80 -13.85 -1.13
C GLU A 166 28.51 -13.98 0.24
N ALA A 167 27.73 -14.09 1.32
CA ALA A 167 28.29 -14.15 2.67
C ALA A 167 29.36 -15.26 2.83
N ARG A 168 29.17 -16.43 2.19
CA ARG A 168 30.07 -17.59 2.33
C ARG A 168 30.69 -18.07 1.02
N ALA A 169 30.42 -17.43 -0.10
CA ALA A 169 30.90 -17.89 -1.41
C ALA A 169 31.15 -16.71 -2.35
N LEU A 170 32.12 -16.88 -3.24
CA LEU A 170 32.34 -16.04 -4.42
C LEU A 170 31.89 -16.79 -5.66
N ARG A 171 31.08 -16.15 -6.51
CA ARG A 171 30.63 -16.68 -7.79
C ARG A 171 31.21 -15.84 -8.91
N VAL A 172 31.94 -16.46 -9.84
CA VAL A 172 32.57 -15.82 -11.00
C VAL A 172 31.97 -16.40 -12.28
N TYR A 173 31.55 -15.54 -13.21
CA TYR A 173 30.83 -15.94 -14.43
C TYR A 173 31.70 -15.78 -15.67
N ARG A 174 32.49 -16.78 -16.00
CA ARG A 174 33.48 -16.72 -17.10
C ARG A 174 33.13 -17.70 -18.21
N ASP A 175 33.23 -17.27 -19.46
CA ASP A 175 33.00 -18.09 -20.66
C ASP A 175 31.64 -18.84 -20.65
N GLY A 176 30.61 -18.21 -20.09
CA GLY A 176 29.27 -18.80 -19.96
C GLY A 176 29.14 -19.87 -18.88
N ARG A 177 30.17 -20.07 -18.03
CA ARG A 177 30.18 -20.98 -16.88
C ARG A 177 30.25 -20.22 -15.58
N GLU A 178 29.64 -20.78 -14.55
CA GLU A 178 29.76 -20.30 -13.18
C GLU A 178 30.86 -21.08 -12.46
N LEU A 179 31.84 -20.36 -11.89
CA LEU A 179 32.80 -20.88 -10.94
C LEU A 179 32.40 -20.41 -9.54
N ARG A 180 32.14 -21.35 -8.64
CA ARG A 180 31.80 -21.08 -7.25
C ARG A 180 32.99 -21.43 -6.34
N VAL A 181 33.39 -20.49 -5.50
CA VAL A 181 34.53 -20.58 -4.59
C VAL A 181 34.02 -20.37 -3.17
N GLU A 182 34.08 -21.41 -2.35
CA GLU A 182 33.68 -21.32 -0.94
C GLU A 182 34.72 -20.53 -0.14
N LEU A 183 34.25 -19.61 0.70
CA LEU A 183 35.11 -18.82 1.58
C LEU A 183 35.45 -19.59 2.87
N PRO A 184 36.57 -19.28 3.54
CA PRO A 184 36.94 -19.91 4.80
C PRO A 184 35.83 -19.81 5.85
N GLU A 185 35.77 -20.81 6.74
CA GLU A 185 34.79 -20.84 7.81
C GLU A 185 34.97 -19.64 8.76
N GLY A 186 33.88 -18.89 8.99
CA GLY A 186 33.90 -17.65 9.79
C GLY A 186 34.11 -16.38 8.96
N SER A 187 34.47 -16.48 7.68
CA SER A 187 34.52 -15.33 6.80
C SER A 187 33.14 -14.87 6.33
N SER A 188 32.97 -13.56 6.19
CA SER A 188 31.75 -12.95 5.68
C SER A 188 32.06 -11.84 4.68
N ALA A 189 31.89 -12.10 3.38
CA ALA A 189 32.12 -11.09 2.35
C ALA A 189 30.88 -10.17 2.20
N LEU A 190 30.90 -9.01 2.84
CA LEU A 190 29.88 -7.96 2.65
C LEU A 190 30.24 -6.96 1.54
N ALA A 191 31.51 -6.80 1.23
CA ALA A 191 31.99 -5.88 0.22
C ALA A 191 33.04 -6.53 -0.68
N ALA A 192 32.98 -6.20 -1.96
CA ALA A 192 33.89 -6.70 -2.97
C ALA A 192 34.20 -5.64 -4.02
N SER A 193 35.36 -5.76 -4.67
CA SER A 193 35.76 -4.90 -5.77
C SER A 193 36.60 -5.65 -6.79
N ALA A 194 36.49 -5.26 -8.05
CA ALA A 194 37.51 -5.58 -9.04
C ALA A 194 38.75 -4.72 -8.74
N GLY A 195 39.92 -5.32 -8.82
CA GLY A 195 41.19 -4.62 -8.66
C GLY A 195 42.07 -4.73 -9.91
N PRO A 196 43.28 -4.16 -9.86
CA PRO A 196 44.26 -4.25 -10.94
C PRO A 196 44.52 -5.70 -11.38
N ASP A 197 44.94 -5.86 -12.63
CA ASP A 197 45.32 -7.16 -13.21
C ASP A 197 44.22 -8.25 -13.14
N ASN A 198 42.95 -7.85 -13.26
CA ASN A 198 41.79 -8.74 -13.18
C ASN A 198 41.72 -9.54 -11.86
N THR A 199 42.09 -8.90 -10.75
CA THR A 199 41.98 -9.48 -9.40
C THR A 199 40.64 -9.18 -8.74
N ILE A 200 40.19 -10.05 -7.85
CA ILE A 200 38.97 -9.89 -7.05
C ILE A 200 39.37 -9.63 -5.60
N TRP A 201 38.90 -8.53 -5.02
CA TRP A 201 39.21 -8.12 -3.66
C TRP A 201 37.96 -8.24 -2.79
N LEU A 202 38.01 -9.09 -1.76
CA LEU A 202 36.89 -9.37 -0.85
C LEU A 202 37.21 -8.85 0.55
N ALA A 203 36.41 -7.91 1.04
CA ALA A 203 36.52 -7.44 2.42
C ALA A 203 35.70 -8.32 3.35
N ASP A 204 36.37 -8.88 4.35
CA ASP A 204 35.75 -9.60 5.44
C ASP A 204 35.13 -8.61 6.44
N ALA A 205 33.82 -8.75 6.63
CA ALA A 205 33.03 -7.84 7.45
C ALA A 205 33.38 -7.87 8.95
N ALA A 206 33.86 -9.00 9.46
CA ALA A 206 34.13 -9.19 10.88
C ALA A 206 35.54 -8.72 11.27
N THR A 207 36.48 -8.86 10.33
CA THR A 207 37.90 -8.65 10.62
C THR A 207 38.49 -7.44 9.90
N GLY A 208 37.87 -6.89 8.86
CA GLY A 208 38.51 -5.85 8.03
C GLY A 208 39.72 -6.37 7.26
N LEU A 209 39.87 -7.69 7.12
CA LEU A 209 40.85 -8.32 6.25
C LEU A 209 40.30 -8.32 4.82
N VAL A 210 41.07 -7.80 3.87
CA VAL A 210 40.75 -7.84 2.44
C VAL A 210 41.56 -8.95 1.79
N SER A 211 40.88 -9.98 1.29
CA SER A 211 41.50 -11.09 0.56
C SER A 211 41.55 -10.77 -0.93
N VAL A 212 42.73 -10.87 -1.53
CA VAL A 212 42.96 -10.67 -2.96
C VAL A 212 43.03 -12.02 -3.64
N LEU A 213 42.16 -12.24 -4.61
CA LEU A 213 41.99 -13.48 -5.35
C LEU A 213 42.27 -13.27 -6.83
N SER A 214 42.73 -14.31 -7.54
CA SER A 214 42.74 -14.31 -9.01
C SER A 214 41.31 -14.38 -9.57
N ALA A 215 41.16 -14.16 -10.88
CA ALA A 215 39.88 -14.37 -11.58
C ALA A 215 39.31 -15.80 -11.41
N GLU A 216 40.17 -16.79 -11.15
CA GLU A 216 39.80 -18.18 -10.85
C GLU A 216 39.56 -18.43 -9.34
N GLY A 217 39.52 -17.37 -8.52
CA GLY A 217 39.27 -17.46 -7.09
C GLY A 217 40.43 -17.98 -6.25
N ARG A 218 41.65 -18.05 -6.80
CA ARG A 218 42.83 -18.50 -6.04
C ARG A 218 43.34 -17.38 -5.14
N PRO A 219 43.60 -17.62 -3.85
CA PRO A 219 44.15 -16.60 -2.96
C PRO A 219 45.56 -16.21 -3.38
N LEU A 220 45.79 -14.90 -3.54
CA LEU A 220 47.07 -14.31 -3.93
C LEU A 220 47.76 -13.65 -2.73
N ARG A 221 47.03 -12.80 -1.99
CA ARG A 221 47.51 -12.12 -0.78
C ARG A 221 46.33 -11.62 0.05
N SER A 222 46.61 -11.10 1.24
CA SER A 222 45.62 -10.39 2.05
C SER A 222 46.18 -9.07 2.57
N VAL A 223 45.31 -8.07 2.74
CA VAL A 223 45.64 -6.75 3.26
C VAL A 223 44.73 -6.46 4.44
N LYS A 224 45.28 -6.07 5.59
CA LYS A 224 44.50 -5.71 6.76
C LYS A 224 44.23 -4.21 6.74
N LEU A 225 42.96 -3.82 6.77
CA LEU A 225 42.59 -2.41 6.85
C LEU A 225 42.76 -1.89 8.28
N ASP A 226 43.32 -0.69 8.39
CA ASP A 226 43.41 0.11 9.61
C ASP A 226 42.02 0.66 10.00
N LEU A 227 41.19 -0.23 10.54
CA LEU A 227 39.83 0.03 11.01
C LEU A 227 39.75 -0.10 12.53
N ARG A 228 38.86 0.68 13.16
CA ARG A 228 38.58 0.51 14.59
C ARG A 228 37.86 -0.83 14.83
N PRO A 229 38.07 -1.47 15.99
CA PRO A 229 37.34 -2.69 16.34
C PRO A 229 35.82 -2.50 16.19
N GLY A 230 35.17 -3.44 15.50
CA GLY A 230 33.72 -3.41 15.26
C GLY A 230 33.26 -2.62 14.02
N GLN A 231 34.15 -1.92 13.30
CA GLN A 231 33.82 -1.31 12.01
C GLN A 231 33.82 -2.38 10.89
N ALA A 232 32.65 -2.61 10.29
CA ALA A 232 32.50 -3.47 9.13
C ALA A 232 32.59 -2.67 7.82
N VAL A 233 33.25 -3.23 6.82
CA VAL A 233 33.30 -2.67 5.46
C VAL A 233 32.04 -3.07 4.70
N MET A 234 31.25 -2.07 4.29
CA MET A 234 30.00 -2.26 3.56
C MET A 234 30.16 -2.05 2.05
N LYS A 235 31.12 -1.22 1.65
CA LYS A 235 31.51 -1.00 0.26
C LYS A 235 33.03 -0.93 0.16
N LEU A 236 33.58 -1.50 -0.91
CA LEU A 236 35.00 -1.45 -1.23
C LEU A 236 35.19 -1.05 -2.70
N ARG A 237 36.07 -0.08 -2.94
CA ARG A 237 36.54 0.35 -4.26
C ARG A 237 38.05 0.28 -4.28
N VAL A 238 38.61 -0.60 -5.11
CA VAL A 238 40.06 -0.71 -5.29
C VAL A 238 40.46 0.21 -6.43
N LEU A 239 41.54 0.97 -6.24
CA LEU A 239 42.06 1.90 -7.22
C LEU A 239 43.15 1.27 -8.09
N PRO A 240 43.49 1.87 -9.25
CA PRO A 240 44.56 1.36 -10.11
C PRO A 240 45.93 1.23 -9.43
N ASP A 241 46.21 2.08 -8.43
CA ASP A 241 47.46 2.04 -7.65
C ASP A 241 47.46 0.96 -6.55
N GLY A 242 46.38 0.20 -6.41
CA GLY A 242 46.19 -0.82 -5.37
C GLY A 242 45.72 -0.26 -4.02
N GLY A 243 45.59 1.05 -3.87
CA GLY A 243 44.94 1.65 -2.71
C GLY A 243 43.43 1.37 -2.71
N MET A 244 42.77 1.63 -1.59
CA MET A 244 41.32 1.37 -1.45
C MET A 244 40.54 2.59 -0.96
N LEU A 245 39.26 2.64 -1.32
CA LEU A 245 38.22 3.45 -0.69
C LEU A 245 37.18 2.52 -0.10
N ALA A 246 36.73 2.81 1.11
CA ALA A 246 35.72 2.00 1.80
C ALA A 246 34.65 2.86 2.46
N ALA A 247 33.42 2.36 2.45
CA ALA A 247 32.34 2.86 3.29
C ALA A 247 32.09 1.88 4.44
N THR A 248 31.91 2.43 5.63
CA THR A 248 31.52 1.73 6.87
C THR A 248 30.17 2.25 7.35
N PHE A 249 29.70 1.84 8.54
CA PHE A 249 28.44 2.34 9.11
C PHE A 249 28.51 3.80 9.59
N ASP A 250 29.70 4.38 9.72
CA ASP A 250 29.88 5.71 10.32
C ASP A 250 30.75 6.67 9.50
N GLU A 251 31.50 6.18 8.53
CA GLU A 251 32.40 7.01 7.72
C GLU A 251 32.76 6.39 6.37
N VAL A 252 33.24 7.23 5.46
CA VAL A 252 34.05 6.81 4.31
C VAL A 252 35.53 7.04 4.59
N ARG A 253 36.39 6.15 4.09
CA ARG A 253 37.82 6.16 4.38
C ARG A 253 38.66 5.78 3.16
N ARG A 254 39.81 6.42 3.03
CA ARG A 254 40.86 6.10 2.04
C ARG A 254 42.01 5.34 2.71
N PHE A 255 42.46 4.30 2.05
CA PHE A 255 43.61 3.49 2.45
C PHE A 255 44.67 3.45 1.36
N ASP A 256 45.94 3.41 1.76
CA ASP A 256 47.03 3.11 0.86
C ASP A 256 47.06 1.60 0.49
N PRO A 257 47.93 1.16 -0.43
CA PRO A 257 48.01 -0.25 -0.85
C PRO A 257 48.36 -1.25 0.26
N GLU A 258 48.91 -0.76 1.38
CA GLU A 258 49.24 -1.54 2.57
C GLU A 258 48.08 -1.60 3.59
N GLY A 259 46.97 -0.89 3.34
CA GLY A 259 45.80 -0.86 4.21
C GLY A 259 45.86 0.18 5.33
N ARG A 260 46.83 1.11 5.30
CA ARG A 260 46.94 2.20 6.29
C ARG A 260 46.01 3.34 5.93
N THR A 261 45.41 3.98 6.94
CA THR A 261 44.49 5.10 6.74
C THR A 261 45.24 6.31 6.17
N VAL A 262 44.78 6.81 5.03
CA VAL A 262 45.20 8.09 4.46
C VAL A 262 44.35 9.23 5.02
N TRP A 263 43.02 9.04 4.99
CA TRP A 263 42.04 9.96 5.58
C TRP A 263 40.70 9.28 5.83
N ALA A 264 39.90 9.86 6.72
CA ALA A 264 38.52 9.46 7.00
C ALA A 264 37.60 10.69 7.00
N TRP A 265 36.34 10.49 6.60
CA TRP A 265 35.32 11.53 6.54
C TRP A 265 33.94 10.99 6.96
N ASN A 266 33.30 11.68 7.90
CA ASN A 266 31.98 11.34 8.43
C ASN A 266 30.95 12.48 8.31
N GLY A 267 31.32 13.60 7.68
CA GLY A 267 30.45 14.77 7.47
C GLY A 267 30.21 15.68 8.68
N VAL A 268 30.51 15.24 9.91
CA VAL A 268 30.18 15.99 11.14
C VAL A 268 30.86 17.36 11.17
N ALA A 269 32.16 17.41 10.84
CA ALA A 269 32.93 18.66 10.81
C ALA A 269 32.43 19.67 9.75
N ASP A 270 31.73 19.18 8.74
CA ASP A 270 31.17 19.97 7.64
C ASP A 270 29.68 20.32 7.84
N GLY A 271 29.09 19.95 8.98
CA GLY A 271 27.65 20.13 9.25
C GLY A 271 26.76 19.24 8.38
N ILE A 272 27.30 18.15 7.84
CA ILE A 272 26.56 17.18 7.03
C ILE A 272 26.09 16.03 7.92
N SER A 273 24.78 15.89 8.05
CA SER A 273 24.15 14.68 8.57
C SER A 273 23.90 13.72 7.41
N MET A 274 24.44 12.51 7.49
CA MET A 274 24.31 11.45 6.48
C MET A 274 24.17 10.09 7.17
N SER A 275 23.33 9.22 6.62
CA SER A 275 23.23 7.82 7.04
C SER A 275 24.05 6.96 6.08
N PHE A 276 25.07 6.29 6.61
CA PHE A 276 25.86 5.33 5.84
C PHE A 276 25.15 3.97 5.80
N SER A 277 25.18 3.31 4.65
CA SER A 277 24.48 2.04 4.43
C SER A 277 25.20 1.16 3.40
N THR A 278 24.64 -0.01 3.09
CA THR A 278 25.13 -0.90 2.02
C THR A 278 25.05 -0.26 0.64
N TYR A 279 24.23 0.78 0.48
CA TYR A 279 24.11 1.56 -0.74
C TYR A 279 25.06 2.75 -0.79
N THR A 280 25.84 3.03 0.26
CA THR A 280 26.86 4.08 0.20
C THR A 280 27.99 3.65 -0.74
N ASP A 281 28.11 4.34 -1.86
CA ASP A 281 29.12 4.17 -2.90
C ASP A 281 30.04 5.39 -2.94
N ILE A 282 31.25 5.16 -3.44
CA ILE A 282 32.33 6.14 -3.47
C ILE A 282 32.99 6.06 -4.84
N ALA A 283 33.32 7.19 -5.44
CA ALA A 283 34.13 7.25 -6.65
C ALA A 283 35.24 8.29 -6.49
N LEU A 284 36.42 8.03 -7.06
CA LEU A 284 37.55 8.95 -7.05
C LEU A 284 37.93 9.31 -8.47
N ALA A 285 37.88 10.61 -8.78
CA ALA A 285 38.37 11.14 -10.05
C ALA A 285 39.83 11.55 -9.94
N GLU A 286 40.45 11.75 -11.10
CA GLU A 286 41.78 12.33 -11.18
C GLU A 286 41.83 13.68 -10.44
N GLY A 287 43.01 14.03 -9.89
CA GLY A 287 43.19 15.25 -9.11
C GLY A 287 42.70 15.20 -7.67
N GLY A 288 42.20 14.05 -7.19
CA GLY A 288 41.80 13.86 -5.79
C GLY A 288 40.39 14.34 -5.47
N ILE A 289 39.48 14.33 -6.45
CA ILE A 289 38.06 14.63 -6.24
C ILE A 289 37.33 13.34 -5.88
N VAL A 290 36.70 13.32 -4.70
CA VAL A 290 35.96 12.16 -4.20
C VAL A 290 34.47 12.47 -4.27
N TYR A 291 33.70 11.54 -4.81
CA TYR A 291 32.24 11.57 -4.82
C TYR A 291 31.69 10.53 -3.86
N VAL A 292 30.71 10.92 -3.04
CA VAL A 292 30.03 10.04 -2.08
C VAL A 292 28.53 10.24 -2.25
N ASN A 293 27.75 9.17 -2.39
CA ASN A 293 26.30 9.31 -2.39
C ASN A 293 25.74 9.38 -0.95
N ASP A 294 24.76 10.25 -0.77
CA ASP A 294 23.91 10.34 0.41
C ASP A 294 22.51 9.92 -0.03
N LEU A 295 22.19 8.64 0.19
CA LEU A 295 20.94 8.05 -0.29
C LEU A 295 19.73 8.75 0.34
N MET A 296 19.74 8.93 1.67
CA MET A 296 18.63 9.54 2.41
C MET A 296 18.53 11.05 2.18
N GLY A 297 19.66 11.73 2.06
CA GLY A 297 19.72 13.14 1.65
C GLY A 297 19.47 13.36 0.16
N LYS A 298 19.26 12.29 -0.62
CA LYS A 298 19.03 12.29 -2.09
C LYS A 298 20.06 13.12 -2.86
N ARG A 299 21.33 13.04 -2.49
CA ARG A 299 22.38 13.89 -3.07
C ARG A 299 23.68 13.13 -3.28
N VAL A 300 24.55 13.68 -4.12
CA VAL A 300 25.93 13.27 -4.30
C VAL A 300 26.81 14.39 -3.77
N ILE A 301 27.68 14.05 -2.83
CA ILE A 301 28.61 14.94 -2.15
C ILE A 301 29.95 14.89 -2.85
N ARG A 302 30.59 16.04 -3.03
CA ARG A 302 31.93 16.15 -3.59
C ARG A 302 32.93 16.66 -2.56
N LEU A 303 33.98 15.88 -2.35
CA LEU A 303 35.10 16.19 -1.47
C LEU A 303 36.39 16.36 -2.28
N ALA A 304 37.36 17.07 -1.71
CA ALA A 304 38.70 17.23 -2.27
C ALA A 304 39.74 16.67 -1.29
N GLU A 305 40.49 15.65 -1.70
CA GLU A 305 41.65 15.14 -0.94
C GLU A 305 42.77 16.18 -0.89
N ARG A 306 42.90 17.01 -1.94
CA ARG A 306 43.93 18.05 -2.07
C ARG A 306 43.28 19.40 -2.34
N PRO A 307 42.89 20.15 -1.28
CA PRO A 307 42.27 21.46 -1.42
C PRO A 307 43.10 22.44 -2.27
N ASP A 308 44.43 22.40 -2.13
CA ASP A 308 45.36 23.28 -2.86
C ASP A 308 45.44 22.97 -4.36
N GLY A 309 44.98 21.78 -4.78
CA GLY A 309 44.99 21.34 -6.17
C GLY A 309 43.67 21.57 -6.91
N LEU A 310 42.68 22.22 -6.28
CA LEU A 310 41.38 22.44 -6.90
C LEU A 310 41.45 23.40 -8.09
N PRO A 311 40.75 23.10 -9.21
CA PRO A 311 40.52 24.07 -10.26
C PRO A 311 39.93 25.38 -9.71
N PRO A 312 40.27 26.56 -10.29
CA PRO A 312 39.88 27.86 -9.73
C PRO A 312 38.36 28.04 -9.53
N ASP A 313 37.55 27.48 -10.43
CA ASP A 313 36.09 27.49 -10.33
C ASP A 313 35.59 26.65 -9.13
N LEU A 314 36.13 25.44 -8.94
CA LEU A 314 35.79 24.58 -7.81
C LEU A 314 36.32 25.13 -6.48
N ALA A 315 37.48 25.78 -6.48
CA ALA A 315 38.02 26.47 -5.31
C ALA A 315 37.11 27.62 -4.88
N ALA A 316 36.58 28.40 -5.84
CA ALA A 316 35.62 29.46 -5.56
C ALA A 316 34.29 28.91 -5.01
N ILE A 317 33.77 27.83 -5.60
CA ILE A 317 32.56 27.13 -5.11
C ILE A 317 32.78 26.60 -3.68
N ALA A 318 33.91 25.94 -3.42
CA ALA A 318 34.23 25.42 -2.09
C ALA A 318 34.32 26.54 -1.04
N ALA A 319 34.97 27.66 -1.38
CA ALA A 319 35.08 28.82 -0.50
C ALA A 319 33.71 29.44 -0.19
N ALA A 320 32.87 29.67 -1.22
CA ALA A 320 31.53 30.20 -1.06
C ALA A 320 30.61 29.25 -0.28
N GLY A 321 30.68 27.95 -0.55
CA GLY A 321 29.92 26.92 0.15
C GLY A 321 30.32 26.82 1.62
N ARG A 322 31.62 26.90 1.93
CA ARG A 322 32.11 26.96 3.31
C ARG A 322 31.62 28.22 4.02
N ALA A 323 31.67 29.38 3.36
CA ALA A 323 31.14 30.63 3.92
C ALA A 323 29.63 30.52 4.23
N MET A 324 28.84 29.93 3.33
CA MET A 324 27.42 29.67 3.55
C MET A 324 27.15 28.80 4.78
N ARG A 325 27.97 27.76 5.00
CA ARG A 325 27.80 26.85 6.16
C ARG A 325 28.21 27.46 7.50
N LEU A 326 29.16 28.41 7.50
CA LEU A 326 29.73 29.00 8.72
C LEU A 326 29.16 30.40 9.06
N SER A 327 28.37 31.01 8.18
CA SER A 327 27.85 32.37 8.33
C SER A 327 26.59 32.44 9.20
N GLU A 328 26.52 33.42 10.12
CA GLU A 328 25.26 33.82 10.79
C GLU A 328 24.29 34.53 9.82
N ASN A 329 24.80 35.09 8.72
CA ASN A 329 24.03 35.68 7.62
C ASN A 329 23.87 34.67 6.47
N GLY A 330 23.11 33.60 6.71
CA GLY A 330 22.86 32.51 5.76
C GLY A 330 22.43 32.93 4.34
N PRO A 331 21.45 33.84 4.18
CA PRO A 331 20.93 34.16 2.85
C PRO A 331 21.94 34.89 1.93
N GLU A 332 22.70 35.86 2.43
CA GLU A 332 23.69 36.55 1.59
C GLU A 332 24.83 35.63 1.13
N ALA A 333 25.20 34.67 1.99
CA ALA A 333 26.20 33.67 1.64
C ALA A 333 25.67 32.63 0.63
N ALA A 334 24.38 32.28 0.68
CA ALA A 334 23.72 31.48 -0.34
C ALA A 334 23.68 32.20 -1.70
N LEU A 335 23.41 33.51 -1.72
CA LEU A 335 23.44 34.32 -2.94
C LEU A 335 24.85 34.39 -3.56
N ALA A 336 25.90 34.48 -2.73
CA ALA A 336 27.28 34.43 -3.18
C ALA A 336 27.65 33.06 -3.78
N LEU A 337 27.19 31.96 -3.16
CA LEU A 337 27.37 30.61 -3.70
C LEU A 337 26.66 30.42 -5.05
N ALA A 338 25.44 30.93 -5.19
CA ALA A 338 24.75 30.95 -6.48
C ALA A 338 25.56 31.70 -7.55
N GLY A 339 26.15 32.85 -7.19
CA GLY A 339 27.06 33.59 -8.08
C GLY A 339 28.32 32.81 -8.48
N ALA A 340 28.90 32.03 -7.56
CA ALA A 340 30.04 31.16 -7.87
C ALA A 340 29.66 30.05 -8.86
N TYR A 341 28.48 29.44 -8.71
CA TYR A 341 27.97 28.47 -9.68
C TYR A 341 27.69 29.07 -11.05
N GLU A 342 27.06 30.26 -11.13
CA GLU A 342 26.82 30.95 -12.40
C GLU A 342 28.14 31.30 -13.10
N ALA A 343 29.14 31.81 -12.37
CA ALA A 343 30.45 32.13 -12.93
C ALA A 343 31.19 30.88 -13.45
N ALA A 344 30.95 29.72 -12.83
CA ALA A 344 31.46 28.44 -13.29
C ALA A 344 30.65 27.85 -14.46
N GLY A 345 29.46 28.39 -14.76
CA GLY A 345 28.54 27.84 -15.76
C GLY A 345 27.78 26.58 -15.30
N SER A 346 27.54 26.45 -14.00
CA SER A 346 26.76 25.37 -13.37
C SER A 346 25.32 25.83 -13.12
N ASP A 347 24.53 25.90 -14.19
CA ASP A 347 23.21 26.52 -14.17
C ASP A 347 22.22 25.78 -13.26
N GLU A 348 22.26 24.44 -13.24
CA GLU A 348 21.43 23.62 -12.35
C GLU A 348 21.69 23.93 -10.87
N ALA A 349 22.96 23.95 -10.47
CA ALA A 349 23.35 24.19 -9.08
C ALA A 349 23.13 25.67 -8.68
N ALA A 350 23.35 26.60 -9.61
CA ALA A 350 23.04 28.01 -9.43
C ALA A 350 21.55 28.22 -9.17
N ARG A 351 20.68 27.67 -10.03
CA ARG A 351 19.22 27.77 -9.90
C ARG A 351 18.73 27.20 -8.58
N ALA A 352 19.19 26.00 -8.21
CA ALA A 352 18.82 25.35 -6.95
C ALA A 352 19.29 26.12 -5.71
N THR A 353 20.42 26.81 -5.80
CA THR A 353 20.92 27.67 -4.72
C THR A 353 20.13 28.97 -4.61
N LEU A 354 19.73 29.58 -5.75
CA LEU A 354 18.84 30.74 -5.76
C LEU A 354 17.45 30.43 -5.22
N GLU A 355 16.93 29.23 -5.46
CA GLU A 355 15.64 28.78 -4.91
C GLU A 355 15.68 28.79 -3.37
N ARG A 356 16.70 28.18 -2.77
CA ARG A 356 16.92 28.22 -1.32
C ARG A 356 17.09 29.64 -0.76
N TYR A 357 17.77 30.52 -1.49
CA TYR A 357 17.86 31.94 -1.12
C TYR A 357 16.49 32.63 -1.11
N LEU A 358 15.68 32.36 -2.13
CA LEU A 358 14.35 32.98 -2.29
C LEU A 358 13.33 32.44 -1.29
N ASP A 359 13.50 31.24 -0.75
CA ASP A 359 12.67 30.73 0.35
C ASP A 359 12.77 31.63 1.60
N GLU A 360 13.95 32.21 1.84
CA GLU A 360 14.17 33.17 2.94
C GLU A 360 13.91 34.63 2.51
N ARG A 361 14.14 34.96 1.24
CA ARG A 361 14.02 36.32 0.67
C ARG A 361 13.09 36.36 -0.55
N PRO A 362 11.78 36.08 -0.39
CA PRO A 362 10.86 35.91 -1.53
C PRO A 362 10.56 37.21 -2.30
N ALA A 363 10.94 38.37 -1.77
CA ALA A 363 10.70 39.69 -2.39
C ALA A 363 11.86 40.21 -3.25
N ASP A 364 12.99 39.48 -3.33
CA ASP A 364 14.13 39.92 -4.14
C ASP A 364 13.86 39.68 -5.65
N SER A 365 13.43 40.74 -6.33
CA SER A 365 13.11 40.71 -7.75
C SER A 365 14.32 40.40 -8.64
N ALA A 366 15.54 40.75 -8.23
CA ALA A 366 16.75 40.47 -8.99
C ALA A 366 17.11 38.98 -8.93
N ALA A 367 17.00 38.37 -7.75
CA ALA A 367 17.21 36.93 -7.57
C ALA A 367 16.10 36.10 -8.26
N ILE A 368 14.84 36.54 -8.21
CA ILE A 368 13.74 35.91 -8.98
C ILE A 368 14.06 35.93 -10.48
N ALA A 369 14.46 37.08 -11.01
CA ALA A 369 14.78 37.22 -12.43
C ALA A 369 16.00 36.37 -12.82
N ARG A 370 17.03 36.26 -11.97
CA ARG A 370 18.17 35.36 -12.19
C ARG A 370 17.74 33.89 -12.25
N ARG A 371 16.95 33.42 -11.27
CA ARG A 371 16.46 32.04 -11.23
C ARG A 371 15.62 31.70 -12.47
N GLN A 372 14.71 32.60 -12.86
CA GLN A 372 13.85 32.41 -14.04
C GLN A 372 14.66 32.35 -15.34
N ARG A 373 15.73 33.15 -15.49
CA ARG A 373 16.63 33.06 -16.65
C ARG A 373 17.34 31.71 -16.73
N LEU A 374 17.92 31.24 -15.62
CA LEU A 374 18.58 29.93 -15.56
C LEU A 374 17.60 28.79 -15.86
N GLU A 375 16.40 28.84 -15.29
CA GLU A 375 15.34 27.87 -15.55
C GLU A 375 14.90 27.83 -17.02
N ALA A 376 14.77 29.00 -17.66
CA ALA A 376 14.46 29.09 -19.09
C ALA A 376 15.57 28.43 -19.95
N GLU A 377 16.84 28.69 -19.66
CA GLU A 377 17.97 28.10 -20.38
C GLU A 377 18.05 26.57 -20.20
N LEU A 378 17.81 26.06 -18.99
CA LEU A 378 17.73 24.62 -18.72
C LEU A 378 16.58 23.94 -19.49
N LEU A 379 15.40 24.59 -19.54
CA LEU A 379 14.28 24.07 -20.32
C LEU A 379 14.56 24.12 -21.83
N LYS A 380 15.24 25.16 -22.34
CA LYS A 380 15.71 25.20 -23.73
C LYS A 380 16.71 24.07 -24.03
N ALA A 381 17.62 23.77 -23.11
CA ALA A 381 18.52 22.62 -23.24
C ALA A 381 17.73 21.30 -23.36
N LYS A 382 16.66 21.11 -22.57
CA LYS A 382 15.73 19.98 -22.70
C LYS A 382 15.14 19.88 -24.10
N ALA A 383 14.63 21.01 -24.60
CA ALA A 383 13.94 21.06 -25.88
C ALA A 383 14.90 20.78 -27.05
N ARG A 384 16.14 21.28 -26.97
CA ARG A 384 17.22 20.94 -27.92
C ARG A 384 17.54 19.45 -27.92
N SER A 385 17.66 18.82 -26.74
CA SER A 385 17.89 17.38 -26.64
C SER A 385 16.75 16.57 -27.25
N ALA A 386 15.49 16.87 -26.90
CA ALA A 386 14.34 16.19 -27.48
C ALA A 386 14.24 16.37 -29.02
N GLN A 387 14.60 17.56 -29.52
CA GLN A 387 14.67 17.83 -30.95
C GLN A 387 15.78 17.04 -31.63
N ALA A 388 16.96 16.91 -31.01
CA ALA A 388 18.05 16.10 -31.55
C ALA A 388 17.64 14.63 -31.66
N ASP A 389 16.97 14.08 -30.64
CA ASP A 389 16.43 12.72 -30.65
C ASP A 389 15.42 12.53 -31.80
N ALA A 390 14.46 13.45 -31.92
CA ALA A 390 13.46 13.43 -32.98
C ALA A 390 14.11 13.50 -34.37
N THR A 391 15.09 14.39 -34.56
CA THR A 391 15.78 14.57 -35.85
C THR A 391 16.67 13.36 -36.18
N GLY A 392 17.32 12.76 -35.18
CA GLY A 392 18.11 11.54 -35.33
C GLY A 392 17.26 10.34 -35.76
N LEU A 393 16.10 10.15 -35.13
CA LEU A 393 15.13 9.12 -35.53
C LEU A 393 14.58 9.38 -36.94
N LEU A 394 14.27 10.65 -37.24
CA LEU A 394 13.74 11.06 -38.53
C LEU A 394 14.71 10.74 -39.68
N GLY A 395 16.00 11.04 -39.48
CA GLY A 395 17.04 10.77 -40.47
C GLY A 395 17.39 9.28 -40.63
N ARG A 396 17.27 8.48 -39.57
CA ARG A 396 17.63 7.05 -39.58
C ARG A 396 16.48 6.13 -40.00
N PHE A 397 15.26 6.43 -39.59
CA PHE A 397 14.11 5.52 -39.70
C PHE A 397 12.89 6.12 -40.41
N GLY A 398 12.91 7.42 -40.73
CA GLY A 398 11.83 8.11 -41.44
C GLY A 398 10.74 8.68 -40.52
N ALA A 399 9.70 9.27 -41.14
CA ALA A 399 8.69 10.08 -40.45
C ALA A 399 7.83 9.29 -39.45
N GLU A 400 7.45 8.06 -39.79
CA GLU A 400 6.57 7.24 -38.94
C GLU A 400 7.22 6.94 -37.59
N THR A 401 8.43 6.36 -37.60
CA THR A 401 9.18 6.02 -36.38
C THR A 401 9.53 7.26 -35.56
N ALA A 402 9.71 8.41 -36.20
CA ALA A 402 10.03 9.66 -35.53
C ALA A 402 8.81 10.45 -35.05
N ARG A 403 7.56 10.07 -35.39
CA ARG A 403 6.36 10.90 -35.16
C ARG A 403 6.10 11.20 -33.69
N ASP A 404 6.26 10.21 -32.82
CA ASP A 404 6.06 10.38 -31.38
C ASP A 404 7.17 11.27 -30.76
N ALA A 405 8.43 11.02 -31.13
CA ALA A 405 9.56 11.85 -30.70
C ALA A 405 9.43 13.30 -31.19
N TYR A 406 9.00 13.51 -32.45
CA TYR A 406 8.65 14.81 -33.01
C TYR A 406 7.56 15.50 -32.19
N GLY A 407 6.45 14.79 -31.90
CA GLY A 407 5.36 15.32 -31.10
C GLY A 407 5.80 15.76 -29.70
N ARG A 408 6.64 14.97 -29.02
CA ARG A 408 7.24 15.35 -27.73
C ARG A 408 8.12 16.59 -27.83
N ALA A 409 9.01 16.64 -28.82
CA ALA A 409 9.90 17.77 -29.03
C ALA A 409 9.12 19.07 -29.33
N MET A 410 8.11 19.01 -30.20
CA MET A 410 7.22 20.14 -30.50
C MET A 410 6.46 20.65 -29.27
N ARG A 411 5.85 19.76 -28.48
CA ARG A 411 5.16 20.15 -27.23
C ARG A 411 6.11 20.83 -26.24
N THR A 412 7.36 20.36 -26.15
CA THR A 412 8.37 20.95 -25.27
C THR A 412 8.69 22.39 -25.69
N TRP A 413 8.88 22.64 -26.99
CA TRP A 413 9.08 23.99 -27.51
C TRP A 413 7.85 24.88 -27.39
N GLU A 414 6.65 24.34 -27.59
CA GLU A 414 5.39 25.09 -27.44
C GLU A 414 5.15 25.52 -25.98
N SER A 415 5.42 24.62 -25.03
CA SER A 415 5.35 24.92 -23.59
C SER A 415 6.33 26.02 -23.20
N LEU A 416 7.55 26.00 -23.75
CA LEU A 416 8.52 27.07 -23.56
C LEU A 416 8.02 28.40 -24.12
N ARG A 417 7.54 28.41 -25.37
CA ARG A 417 7.00 29.60 -26.04
C ARG A 417 5.87 30.25 -25.24
N ALA A 418 5.00 29.44 -24.64
CA ALA A 418 3.89 29.93 -23.81
C ALA A 418 4.38 30.62 -22.52
N GLY A 419 5.51 30.18 -21.96
CA GLY A 419 6.07 30.71 -20.71
C GLY A 419 7.08 31.85 -20.88
N SER A 420 7.86 31.88 -21.96
CA SER A 420 8.96 32.83 -22.15
C SER A 420 8.69 33.96 -23.16
N GLY A 421 7.54 33.95 -23.83
CA GLY A 421 7.20 34.95 -24.86
C GLY A 421 7.84 34.67 -26.23
N ASP A 422 7.96 35.71 -27.07
CA ASP A 422 8.38 35.59 -28.47
C ASP A 422 9.93 35.54 -28.61
N ASP A 423 10.52 34.43 -28.17
CA ASP A 423 11.96 34.14 -28.30
C ASP A 423 12.31 33.63 -29.72
N GLU A 424 13.33 34.22 -30.34
CA GLU A 424 13.76 33.89 -31.71
C GLU A 424 14.30 32.46 -31.84
N GLU A 425 15.02 31.95 -30.83
CA GLU A 425 15.57 30.59 -30.81
C GLU A 425 14.45 29.55 -30.81
N ILE A 426 13.40 29.78 -30.00
CA ILE A 426 12.23 28.90 -29.93
C ILE A 426 11.53 28.85 -31.29
N ARG A 427 11.31 30.02 -31.91
CA ARG A 427 10.64 30.12 -33.21
C ARG A 427 11.44 29.42 -34.31
N ALA A 428 12.75 29.66 -34.37
CA ALA A 428 13.63 29.05 -35.35
C ALA A 428 13.71 27.52 -35.18
N SER A 429 13.80 27.04 -33.94
CA SER A 429 13.86 25.60 -33.62
C SER A 429 12.57 24.87 -34.00
N MET A 430 11.41 25.43 -33.64
CA MET A 430 10.10 24.89 -34.03
C MET A 430 9.91 24.86 -35.56
N ALA A 431 10.29 25.94 -36.25
CA ALA A 431 10.17 26.03 -37.71
C ALA A 431 11.07 24.99 -38.40
N SER A 432 12.32 24.85 -37.93
CA SER A 432 13.28 23.85 -38.43
C SER A 432 12.77 22.43 -38.24
N LEU A 433 12.32 22.08 -37.04
CA LEU A 433 11.81 20.74 -36.72
C LEU A 433 10.55 20.40 -37.53
N ARG A 434 9.62 21.35 -37.68
CA ARG A 434 8.41 21.17 -38.50
C ARG A 434 8.74 21.00 -39.99
N ALA A 435 9.69 21.78 -40.52
CA ALA A 435 10.11 21.66 -41.91
C ALA A 435 10.78 20.30 -42.20
N ALA A 436 11.66 19.85 -41.30
CA ALA A 436 12.32 18.54 -41.41
C ALA A 436 11.29 17.39 -41.41
N PHE A 437 10.34 17.41 -40.48
CA PHE A 437 9.30 16.37 -40.38
C PHE A 437 8.39 16.34 -41.62
N GLN A 438 7.92 17.51 -42.07
CA GLN A 438 7.08 17.60 -43.28
C GLN A 438 7.81 17.20 -44.57
N ALA A 439 9.13 17.36 -44.63
CA ALA A 439 9.93 16.89 -45.77
C ALA A 439 10.02 15.35 -45.77
N ALA A 440 10.18 14.74 -44.59
CA ALA A 440 10.19 13.29 -44.43
C ALA A 440 8.81 12.65 -44.68
N GLU A 441 7.71 13.27 -44.22
CA GLU A 441 6.34 12.78 -44.48
C GLU A 441 5.98 12.80 -45.96
N ARG A 442 6.45 13.81 -46.69
CA ARG A 442 6.29 13.89 -48.15
C ARG A 442 7.06 12.81 -48.92
N GLY A 443 7.99 12.11 -48.26
CA GLY A 443 8.82 11.04 -48.82
C GLY A 443 8.42 9.62 -48.42
N THR A 444 7.38 9.42 -47.60
CA THR A 444 6.94 8.09 -47.12
C THR A 444 5.73 7.55 -47.90
N GLU A 445 5.83 6.30 -48.37
CA GLU A 445 4.75 5.51 -48.99
C GLU A 445 3.47 5.43 -48.14
N ALA A 446 2.35 5.20 -48.82
CA ALA A 446 1.01 5.12 -48.25
C ALA A 446 0.89 4.11 -47.10
N GLU A 447 0.29 4.55 -46.00
CA GLU A 447 -0.01 3.78 -44.79
C GLU A 447 -0.75 2.48 -45.10
N ALA A 448 -0.30 1.37 -44.52
CA ALA A 448 -0.95 0.08 -44.67
C ALA A 448 -2.32 0.07 -43.93
N PRO A 449 -3.42 -0.37 -44.57
CA PRO A 449 -4.76 -0.31 -43.96
C PRO A 449 -4.84 -1.09 -42.64
N SER A 450 -5.49 -0.50 -41.64
CA SER A 450 -5.77 -1.05 -40.30
C SER A 450 -7.26 -0.92 -39.93
N PRO A 451 -7.78 -1.75 -39.01
CA PRO A 451 -9.14 -1.61 -38.49
C PRO A 451 -9.36 -0.22 -37.87
N ARG A 452 -10.60 0.26 -37.89
CA ARG A 452 -10.98 1.58 -37.37
C ARG A 452 -11.70 1.44 -36.04
N VAL A 453 -11.39 2.32 -35.10
CA VAL A 453 -12.16 2.46 -33.87
C VAL A 453 -13.33 3.42 -34.10
N VAL A 454 -14.55 2.94 -33.85
CA VAL A 454 -15.79 3.71 -34.06
C VAL A 454 -16.20 4.42 -32.78
N GLU A 455 -16.02 3.75 -31.65
CA GLU A 455 -16.46 4.23 -30.34
C GLU A 455 -15.51 3.69 -29.25
N THR A 456 -15.30 4.46 -28.19
CA THR A 456 -14.53 4.03 -27.02
C THR A 456 -15.04 4.76 -25.80
N GLU A 457 -15.34 4.03 -24.74
CA GLU A 457 -15.73 4.59 -23.45
C GLU A 457 -14.99 3.85 -22.34
N ILE A 458 -14.36 4.60 -21.44
CA ILE A 458 -13.76 4.07 -20.21
C ILE A 458 -14.40 4.86 -19.08
N ALA A 459 -15.14 4.17 -18.22
CA ALA A 459 -15.77 4.79 -17.07
C ALA A 459 -14.70 5.29 -16.08
N ALA A 460 -15.07 6.26 -15.25
CA ALA A 460 -14.21 6.64 -14.15
C ALA A 460 -13.97 5.46 -13.19
N LEU A 461 -12.75 5.38 -12.68
CA LEU A 461 -12.30 4.26 -11.88
C LEU A 461 -12.28 4.63 -10.40
N PHE A 462 -12.75 3.71 -9.57
CA PHE A 462 -12.80 3.86 -8.13
C PHE A 462 -11.89 2.81 -7.48
N PRO A 463 -10.82 3.20 -6.75
CA PRO A 463 -9.97 2.21 -6.08
C PRO A 463 -10.74 1.31 -5.11
N SER A 464 -11.85 1.80 -4.56
CA SER A 464 -12.77 1.02 -3.73
C SER A 464 -13.40 -0.17 -4.47
N LEU A 465 -13.42 -0.17 -5.80
CA LEU A 465 -13.94 -1.24 -6.65
C LEU A 465 -12.84 -2.04 -7.36
N LEU A 466 -11.58 -1.89 -6.92
CA LEU A 466 -10.41 -2.52 -7.53
C LEU A 466 -10.58 -4.03 -7.79
N ARG A 467 -11.19 -4.76 -6.85
CA ARG A 467 -11.45 -6.21 -7.01
C ARG A 467 -12.58 -6.50 -8.01
N SER A 468 -13.58 -5.62 -8.12
CA SER A 468 -14.71 -5.77 -9.04
C SER A 468 -14.26 -5.64 -10.50
N TYR A 469 -13.28 -4.78 -10.80
CA TYR A 469 -12.77 -4.59 -12.16
C TYR A 469 -12.01 -5.80 -12.75
N LEU A 470 -11.80 -6.85 -11.95
CA LEU A 470 -11.27 -8.13 -12.43
C LEU A 470 -12.33 -8.98 -13.15
N THR A 471 -13.60 -8.79 -12.82
CA THR A 471 -14.72 -9.58 -13.36
C THR A 471 -15.78 -8.74 -14.06
N GLU A 472 -15.83 -7.44 -13.77
CA GLU A 472 -16.72 -6.47 -14.39
C GLU A 472 -15.91 -5.52 -15.30
N PRO A 473 -16.39 -5.24 -16.52
CA PRO A 473 -15.68 -4.37 -17.44
C PRO A 473 -15.71 -2.92 -16.97
N ALA A 474 -14.55 -2.26 -17.03
CA ALA A 474 -14.38 -0.84 -16.77
C ALA A 474 -14.84 0.05 -17.94
N GLY A 475 -15.08 -0.54 -19.11
CA GLY A 475 -15.45 0.18 -20.32
C GLY A 475 -15.49 -0.75 -21.53
N PHE A 476 -15.50 -0.15 -22.71
CA PHE A 476 -15.53 -0.89 -23.96
C PHE A 476 -14.89 -0.11 -25.13
N ILE A 477 -14.56 -0.83 -26.19
CA ILE A 477 -14.17 -0.29 -27.49
C ILE A 477 -14.92 -0.98 -28.60
N VAL A 478 -15.38 -0.22 -29.60
CA VAL A 478 -16.02 -0.75 -30.81
C VAL A 478 -15.06 -0.63 -31.98
N VAL A 479 -14.70 -1.77 -32.56
CA VAL A 479 -13.74 -1.87 -33.68
C VAL A 479 -14.48 -2.30 -34.94
N GLU A 480 -14.29 -1.56 -36.02
CA GLU A 480 -14.76 -1.87 -37.37
C GLU A 480 -13.61 -2.42 -38.22
N ASN A 481 -13.84 -3.56 -38.87
CA ASN A 481 -12.89 -4.08 -39.85
C ASN A 481 -13.05 -3.35 -41.20
N THR A 482 -12.12 -2.45 -41.50
CA THR A 482 -12.04 -1.68 -42.75
C THR A 482 -11.19 -2.36 -43.83
N LEU A 483 -10.59 -3.52 -43.53
CA LEU A 483 -9.78 -4.29 -44.47
C LEU A 483 -10.68 -5.10 -45.41
N SER A 484 -10.11 -5.51 -46.56
CA SER A 484 -10.78 -6.41 -47.52
C SER A 484 -10.95 -7.83 -46.99
N ASP A 485 -10.13 -8.25 -46.03
CA ASP A 485 -10.10 -9.61 -45.48
C ASP A 485 -10.66 -9.67 -44.06
N THR A 486 -11.14 -10.86 -43.65
CA THR A 486 -11.59 -11.11 -42.27
C THR A 486 -10.39 -11.09 -41.31
N ILE A 487 -10.46 -10.24 -40.29
CA ILE A 487 -9.49 -10.23 -39.19
C ILE A 487 -9.91 -11.22 -38.10
N ARG A 488 -8.93 -11.84 -37.44
CA ARG A 488 -9.11 -12.90 -36.44
C ARG A 488 -8.48 -12.52 -35.09
N ASP A 489 -8.83 -13.25 -34.05
CA ASP A 489 -8.22 -13.14 -32.71
C ASP A 489 -8.21 -11.70 -32.16
N VAL A 490 -9.30 -10.96 -32.41
CA VAL A 490 -9.37 -9.54 -32.10
C VAL A 490 -9.61 -9.37 -30.61
N ARG A 491 -8.73 -8.62 -29.94
CA ARG A 491 -8.90 -8.25 -28.52
C ARG A 491 -8.43 -6.82 -28.27
N ALA A 492 -8.90 -6.26 -27.16
CA ALA A 492 -8.45 -4.97 -26.67
C ALA A 492 -7.91 -5.14 -25.25
N ASP A 493 -6.67 -4.69 -25.04
CA ASP A 493 -6.02 -4.71 -23.74
C ASP A 493 -6.04 -3.29 -23.16
N LEU A 494 -6.20 -3.16 -21.84
CA LEU A 494 -6.17 -1.87 -21.13
C LEU A 494 -4.93 -1.80 -20.24
N PHE A 495 -4.25 -0.66 -20.24
CA PHE A 495 -3.13 -0.41 -19.33
C PHE A 495 -3.13 1.02 -18.81
N ILE A 496 -3.06 1.16 -17.49
CA ILE A 496 -2.94 2.44 -16.80
C ILE A 496 -1.63 2.42 -16.02
N LYS A 497 -0.65 3.17 -16.52
CA LYS A 497 0.70 3.24 -15.94
C LYS A 497 0.63 3.58 -14.44
N LYS A 498 1.50 2.94 -13.64
CA LYS A 498 1.59 3.01 -12.17
C LYS A 498 0.51 2.22 -11.41
N TYR A 499 -0.73 2.20 -11.91
CA TYR A 499 -1.86 1.61 -11.20
C TYR A 499 -2.24 0.20 -11.68
N MET A 500 -1.46 -0.36 -12.61
CA MET A 500 -1.58 -1.73 -13.10
C MET A 500 -0.17 -2.31 -13.26
N ASP A 501 0.04 -3.55 -12.84
CA ASP A 501 1.34 -4.22 -12.96
C ASP A 501 1.63 -4.66 -14.41
N PHE A 502 0.58 -5.09 -15.11
CA PHE A 502 0.60 -5.51 -16.52
C PHE A 502 -0.68 -5.07 -17.22
N PRO A 503 -0.70 -4.97 -18.56
CA PRO A 503 -1.93 -4.75 -19.31
C PRO A 503 -2.97 -5.84 -19.03
N SER A 504 -4.21 -5.44 -18.76
CA SER A 504 -5.34 -6.36 -18.64
C SER A 504 -5.80 -6.79 -20.02
N GLU A 505 -5.64 -8.06 -20.33
CA GLU A 505 -6.09 -8.61 -21.61
C GLU A 505 -7.62 -8.74 -21.64
N GLY A 506 -8.24 -8.18 -22.67
CA GLY A 506 -9.68 -8.32 -22.89
C GLY A 506 -10.07 -9.67 -23.52
N PRO A 507 -11.37 -10.02 -23.50
CA PRO A 507 -11.89 -11.21 -24.16
C PRO A 507 -11.59 -11.21 -25.66
N ARG A 508 -11.28 -12.38 -26.22
CA ARG A 508 -10.99 -12.54 -27.65
C ARG A 508 -12.28 -12.70 -28.45
N ALA A 509 -12.49 -11.83 -29.43
CA ALA A 509 -13.45 -12.04 -30.50
C ALA A 509 -12.81 -12.88 -31.62
N ALA A 510 -13.41 -14.02 -31.96
CA ALA A 510 -12.82 -14.98 -32.88
C ALA A 510 -12.56 -14.40 -34.28
N THR A 511 -13.53 -13.66 -34.84
CA THR A 511 -13.41 -13.07 -36.19
C THR A 511 -14.26 -11.81 -36.33
N ILE A 512 -13.80 -10.84 -37.12
CA ILE A 512 -14.60 -9.69 -37.59
C ILE A 512 -14.53 -9.64 -39.13
N ALA A 513 -15.67 -9.88 -39.79
CA ALA A 513 -15.76 -9.83 -41.25
C ALA A 513 -15.59 -8.40 -41.78
N PRO A 514 -15.16 -8.22 -43.05
CA PRO A 514 -15.05 -6.90 -43.68
C PRO A 514 -16.33 -6.07 -43.54
N GLY A 515 -16.18 -4.79 -43.18
CA GLY A 515 -17.28 -3.84 -42.94
C GLY A 515 -18.13 -4.12 -41.69
N ARG A 516 -17.79 -5.13 -40.87
CA ARG A 516 -18.49 -5.43 -39.62
C ARG A 516 -17.77 -4.83 -38.41
N GLN A 517 -18.53 -4.63 -37.35
CA GLN A 517 -18.08 -4.10 -36.08
C GLN A 517 -18.18 -5.17 -34.99
N ALA A 518 -17.27 -5.09 -34.01
CA ALA A 518 -17.38 -5.84 -32.77
C ALA A 518 -17.11 -4.91 -31.58
N ARG A 519 -17.91 -5.10 -30.52
CA ARG A 519 -17.66 -4.50 -29.20
C ARG A 519 -16.73 -5.42 -28.42
N LEU A 520 -15.67 -4.84 -27.86
CA LEU A 520 -14.69 -5.51 -27.02
C LEU A 520 -14.72 -4.84 -25.64
N ASP A 521 -14.94 -5.63 -24.60
CA ASP A 521 -14.99 -5.11 -23.22
C ASP A 521 -13.58 -4.94 -22.66
N LEU A 522 -13.37 -3.86 -21.89
CA LEU A 522 -12.10 -3.49 -21.28
C LEU A 522 -12.13 -3.75 -19.78
N PHE A 523 -11.14 -4.44 -19.25
CA PHE A 523 -11.00 -4.74 -17.82
C PHE A 523 -9.83 -3.96 -17.22
N ALA A 524 -9.92 -3.58 -15.94
CA ALA A 524 -8.90 -2.79 -15.27
C ALA A 524 -8.36 -3.54 -14.03
N SER A 525 -7.32 -4.34 -14.21
CA SER A 525 -6.65 -5.06 -13.11
C SER A 525 -5.73 -4.10 -12.35
N LEU A 526 -6.35 -3.26 -11.52
CA LEU A 526 -5.63 -2.29 -10.72
C LEU A 526 -4.81 -2.98 -9.61
N ASN A 527 -3.63 -2.42 -9.29
CA ASN A 527 -2.76 -2.85 -8.20
C ASN A 527 -2.99 -2.04 -6.91
N GLU A 528 -2.36 -2.46 -5.81
CA GLU A 528 -2.61 -1.90 -4.47
C GLU A 528 -2.25 -0.41 -4.36
N GLU A 529 -1.38 0.11 -5.23
CA GLU A 529 -1.04 1.53 -5.33
C GLU A 529 -2.27 2.41 -5.62
N ALA A 530 -3.32 1.87 -6.24
CA ALA A 530 -4.58 2.59 -6.40
C ALA A 530 -5.24 2.91 -5.04
N LEU A 531 -5.02 2.07 -4.02
CA LEU A 531 -5.54 2.26 -2.65
C LEU A 531 -4.76 3.33 -1.87
N GLU A 532 -3.67 3.88 -2.44
CA GLU A 532 -2.91 4.99 -1.87
C GLU A 532 -3.33 6.36 -2.44
N VAL A 533 -4.23 6.38 -3.43
CA VAL A 533 -4.71 7.61 -4.08
C VAL A 533 -5.58 8.42 -3.12
N GLN A 534 -5.14 9.63 -2.79
CA GLN A 534 -5.83 10.53 -1.84
C GLN A 534 -6.71 11.59 -2.52
N GLU A 535 -6.35 12.00 -3.74
CA GLU A 535 -7.04 13.01 -4.53
C GLU A 535 -7.48 12.43 -5.87
N ASP A 536 -8.48 13.04 -6.51
CA ASP A 536 -8.94 12.61 -7.83
C ASP A 536 -7.89 12.95 -8.90
N ILE A 537 -7.46 11.96 -9.68
CA ILE A 537 -6.35 12.12 -10.63
C ILE A 537 -6.84 11.86 -12.06
N PRO A 538 -6.72 12.84 -12.98
CA PRO A 538 -6.87 12.57 -14.41
C PRO A 538 -5.64 11.83 -14.94
N LEU A 539 -5.87 10.69 -15.59
CA LEU A 539 -4.86 9.79 -16.13
C LEU A 539 -5.07 9.56 -17.62
N GLN A 540 -4.07 8.96 -18.27
CA GLN A 540 -4.18 8.42 -19.61
C GLN A 540 -4.14 6.90 -19.55
N ALA A 541 -5.19 6.26 -20.04
CA ALA A 541 -5.26 4.84 -20.25
C ALA A 541 -4.81 4.50 -21.68
N LEU A 542 -3.92 3.53 -21.81
CA LEU A 542 -3.50 2.97 -23.08
C LEU A 542 -4.40 1.78 -23.42
N VAL A 543 -5.09 1.85 -24.56
CA VAL A 543 -5.87 0.75 -25.12
C VAL A 543 -5.10 0.17 -26.30
N THR A 544 -4.69 -1.09 -26.22
CA THR A 544 -3.99 -1.80 -27.29
C THR A 544 -4.95 -2.76 -27.98
N VAL A 545 -5.30 -2.49 -29.24
CA VAL A 545 -6.11 -3.41 -30.05
C VAL A 545 -5.18 -4.33 -30.80
N ARG A 546 -5.31 -5.64 -30.58
CA ARG A 546 -4.54 -6.70 -31.25
C ARG A 546 -5.46 -7.50 -32.16
N TYR A 547 -4.97 -7.87 -33.33
CA TYR A 547 -5.70 -8.68 -34.31
C TYR A 547 -4.74 -9.40 -35.24
N SER A 548 -5.21 -10.46 -35.89
CA SER A 548 -4.48 -11.17 -36.93
C SER A 548 -5.11 -10.92 -38.30
N ASP A 549 -4.31 -10.49 -39.27
CA ASP A 549 -4.71 -10.37 -40.67
C ASP A 549 -3.86 -11.30 -41.58
N ALA A 550 -4.01 -11.19 -42.90
CA ALA A 550 -3.27 -12.03 -43.86
C ALA A 550 -1.74 -11.87 -43.78
N ARG A 551 -1.25 -10.81 -43.12
CA ARG A 551 0.18 -10.48 -42.92
C ARG A 551 0.71 -10.96 -41.57
N GLY A 552 -0.15 -11.56 -40.72
CA GLY A 552 0.20 -12.04 -39.38
C GLY A 552 -0.43 -11.23 -38.25
N GLU A 553 0.14 -11.35 -37.05
CA GLU A 553 -0.30 -10.60 -35.87
C GLU A 553 0.05 -9.12 -36.01
N ARG A 554 -0.92 -8.27 -35.70
CA ARG A 554 -0.86 -6.81 -35.81
C ARG A 554 -1.46 -6.19 -34.56
N SER A 555 -1.05 -4.98 -34.24
CA SER A 555 -1.64 -4.19 -33.17
C SER A 555 -1.55 -2.70 -33.44
N PHE A 556 -2.42 -1.93 -32.80
CA PHE A 556 -2.32 -0.48 -32.71
C PHE A 556 -2.80 -0.01 -31.33
N GLU A 557 -2.42 1.20 -30.96
CA GLU A 557 -2.64 1.75 -29.62
C GLU A 557 -3.44 3.04 -29.67
N LEU A 558 -4.25 3.27 -28.62
CA LEU A 558 -5.02 4.50 -28.44
C LEU A 558 -4.85 4.99 -27.00
N SER A 559 -4.56 6.28 -26.83
CA SER A 559 -4.61 6.92 -25.51
C SER A 559 -5.99 7.48 -25.25
N ARG A 560 -6.57 7.17 -24.09
CA ARG A 560 -7.88 7.69 -23.65
C ARG A 560 -7.77 8.30 -22.26
N PRO A 561 -8.33 9.50 -22.02
CA PRO A 561 -8.37 10.06 -20.69
C PRO A 561 -9.28 9.21 -19.80
N VAL A 562 -8.87 8.99 -18.55
CA VAL A 562 -9.69 8.34 -17.51
C VAL A 562 -9.44 9.05 -16.19
N THR A 563 -10.47 9.20 -15.36
CA THR A 563 -10.30 9.71 -13.99
C THR A 563 -10.18 8.52 -13.04
N LEU A 564 -9.12 8.51 -12.23
CA LEU A 564 -9.00 7.64 -11.06
C LEU A 564 -9.36 8.46 -9.82
N TYR A 565 -10.50 8.16 -9.21
CA TYR A 565 -10.97 8.87 -8.02
C TYR A 565 -10.13 8.51 -6.79
N ARG A 566 -10.21 9.35 -5.75
CA ARG A 566 -9.66 9.05 -4.42
C ARG A 566 -10.17 7.72 -3.87
N ARG A 567 -9.35 7.04 -3.07
CA ARG A 567 -9.64 5.69 -2.53
C ARG A 567 -10.91 5.58 -1.68
N THR A 568 -11.39 6.70 -1.15
CA THR A 568 -12.60 6.80 -0.33
C THR A 568 -13.84 7.13 -1.16
N ALA A 569 -13.70 7.36 -2.47
CA ALA A 569 -14.82 7.73 -3.31
C ALA A 569 -15.70 6.53 -3.68
N ILE A 570 -16.99 6.80 -3.80
CA ILE A 570 -18.02 5.88 -4.28
C ILE A 570 -19.11 6.66 -5.03
N THR A 571 -19.90 5.97 -5.83
CA THR A 571 -21.15 6.48 -6.37
C THR A 571 -22.32 5.58 -5.96
N TRP A 572 -23.50 6.17 -5.74
CA TRP A 572 -24.70 5.48 -5.28
C TRP A 572 -25.63 4.99 -6.41
N ASP A 573 -25.10 4.82 -7.62
CA ASP A 573 -25.80 4.15 -8.73
C ASP A 573 -26.05 2.65 -8.44
N ASP A 574 -25.29 2.08 -7.51
CA ASP A 574 -25.52 0.77 -6.92
C ASP A 574 -25.14 0.81 -5.43
N SER A 575 -26.15 0.79 -4.55
CA SER A 575 -25.97 0.81 -3.09
C SER A 575 -25.10 -0.35 -2.56
N GLY A 576 -25.00 -1.46 -3.31
CA GLY A 576 -24.18 -2.61 -2.96
C GLY A 576 -22.67 -2.32 -2.96
N LYS A 577 -22.22 -1.27 -3.64
CA LYS A 577 -20.80 -0.86 -3.69
C LYS A 577 -20.22 -0.57 -2.30
N LEU A 578 -21.05 -0.16 -1.32
CA LEU A 578 -20.62 0.06 0.06
C LEU A 578 -20.03 -1.21 0.70
N ALA A 579 -20.41 -2.41 0.23
CA ALA A 579 -19.85 -3.67 0.72
C ALA A 579 -18.34 -3.81 0.49
N ALA A 580 -17.76 -3.10 -0.48
CA ALA A 580 -16.31 -3.12 -0.69
C ALA A 580 -15.53 -2.47 0.47
N PHE A 581 -16.17 -1.55 1.21
CA PHE A 581 -15.60 -0.91 2.40
C PHE A 581 -15.75 -1.77 3.66
N VAL A 582 -16.56 -2.83 3.62
CA VAL A 582 -16.72 -3.79 4.72
C VAL A 582 -15.51 -4.73 4.73
N THR A 583 -14.61 -4.52 5.70
CA THR A 583 -13.28 -5.15 5.76
C THR A 583 -13.11 -6.02 7.02
N PRO A 584 -13.79 -7.18 7.11
CA PRO A 584 -13.87 -7.99 8.33
C PRO A 584 -12.56 -8.68 8.70
N ASN A 585 -11.66 -8.88 7.73
CA ASN A 585 -10.37 -9.55 7.95
C ASN A 585 -9.25 -8.55 8.27
N GLU A 586 -9.57 -7.26 8.42
CA GLU A 586 -8.59 -6.25 8.77
C GLU A 586 -8.17 -6.42 10.24
N GLY A 587 -6.86 -6.53 10.50
CA GLY A 587 -6.34 -6.95 11.81
C GLY A 587 -6.76 -6.06 12.98
N SER A 588 -6.84 -4.73 12.77
CA SER A 588 -7.20 -3.77 13.82
C SER A 588 -8.71 -3.82 14.15
N VAL A 589 -9.56 -3.94 13.13
CA VAL A 589 -11.02 -4.06 13.26
C VAL A 589 -11.39 -5.43 13.85
N ALA A 590 -10.86 -6.51 13.29
CA ALA A 590 -11.13 -7.86 13.76
C ALA A 590 -10.64 -8.06 15.20
N GLY A 591 -9.41 -7.63 15.51
CA GLY A 591 -8.85 -7.72 16.85
C GLY A 591 -9.70 -7.00 17.90
N MET A 592 -10.16 -5.79 17.60
CA MET A 592 -11.09 -5.07 18.48
C MET A 592 -12.42 -5.82 18.65
N ALA A 593 -13.04 -6.29 17.56
CA ALA A 593 -14.30 -7.01 17.64
C ALA A 593 -14.22 -8.27 18.51
N PHE A 594 -13.12 -9.05 18.40
CA PHE A 594 -12.88 -10.22 19.24
C PHE A 594 -12.66 -9.87 20.72
N GLU A 595 -11.90 -8.82 21.02
CA GLU A 595 -11.69 -8.40 22.42
C GLU A 595 -12.98 -7.93 23.08
N LEU A 596 -13.87 -7.24 22.34
CA LEU A 596 -15.15 -6.74 22.87
C LEU A 596 -16.13 -7.85 23.27
N ILE A 597 -16.05 -9.03 22.65
CA ILE A 597 -16.95 -10.17 22.96
C ILE A 597 -16.35 -11.17 23.96
N LYS A 598 -15.09 -10.96 24.40
CA LYS A 598 -14.32 -11.91 25.22
C LYS A 598 -14.79 -12.00 26.68
N SER A 599 -15.43 -10.95 27.21
CA SER A 599 -15.88 -10.83 28.60
C SER A 599 -17.32 -11.31 28.86
N ARG A 600 -17.95 -11.99 27.89
CA ARG A 600 -19.36 -12.42 27.95
C ARG A 600 -19.53 -13.78 28.64
N GLY A 601 -20.67 -13.95 29.32
CA GLY A 601 -20.96 -15.15 30.12
C GLY A 601 -21.27 -16.38 29.26
N ALA A 602 -21.28 -17.56 29.90
CA ALA A 602 -21.56 -18.82 29.20
C ALA A 602 -22.99 -18.89 28.61
N ARG A 603 -23.95 -18.15 29.18
CA ARG A 603 -25.35 -18.10 28.78
C ARG A 603 -25.87 -16.67 28.71
N GLU A 604 -26.30 -16.26 27.52
CA GLU A 604 -26.71 -14.89 27.21
C GLU A 604 -28.20 -14.86 26.82
N PRO A 605 -28.93 -13.74 27.05
CA PRO A 605 -30.36 -13.65 26.75
C PRO A 605 -30.69 -13.85 25.27
N ILE A 606 -31.81 -14.54 25.01
CA ILE A 606 -32.36 -14.83 23.67
C ILE A 606 -31.43 -15.73 22.85
N SER A 607 -30.35 -15.17 22.32
CA SER A 607 -29.32 -15.88 21.58
C SER A 607 -27.93 -15.29 21.84
N ARG A 608 -26.89 -16.13 21.69
CA ARG A 608 -25.49 -15.69 21.80
C ARG A 608 -25.16 -14.61 20.76
N THR A 609 -25.68 -14.77 19.55
CA THR A 609 -25.47 -13.85 18.43
C THR A 609 -26.09 -12.48 18.71
N PHE A 610 -27.36 -12.44 19.15
CA PHE A 610 -28.03 -11.20 19.54
C PHE A 610 -27.26 -10.44 20.62
N SER A 611 -26.82 -11.14 21.65
CA SER A 611 -26.13 -10.50 22.78
C SER A 611 -24.71 -10.04 22.42
N ARG A 612 -24.00 -10.75 21.52
CA ARG A 612 -22.70 -10.31 20.98
C ARG A 612 -22.84 -9.09 20.08
N ALA A 613 -23.83 -9.07 19.19
CA ALA A 613 -24.11 -7.91 18.35
C ALA A 613 -24.45 -6.67 19.18
N ALA A 614 -25.30 -6.82 20.20
CA ALA A 614 -25.61 -5.76 21.16
C ALA A 614 -24.34 -5.25 21.88
N ALA A 615 -23.45 -6.16 22.30
CA ALA A 615 -22.18 -5.80 22.93
C ALA A 615 -21.30 -4.92 22.04
N ILE A 616 -21.19 -5.28 20.76
CA ILE A 616 -20.40 -4.53 19.77
C ILE A 616 -21.04 -3.15 19.56
N CYS A 617 -22.36 -3.07 19.46
CA CYS A 617 -23.09 -1.81 19.33
C CYS A 617 -22.87 -0.88 20.55
N ASP A 618 -23.04 -1.39 21.77
CA ASP A 618 -22.83 -0.63 23.00
C ASP A 618 -21.36 -0.20 23.16
N ALA A 619 -20.41 -1.05 22.76
CA ALA A 619 -18.99 -0.72 22.76
C ALA A 619 -18.66 0.42 21.79
N LEU A 620 -19.21 0.40 20.58
CA LEU A 620 -19.10 1.52 19.64
C LEU A 620 -19.77 2.79 20.19
N GLY A 621 -20.91 2.66 20.87
CA GLY A 621 -21.59 3.75 21.56
C GLY A 621 -20.83 4.35 22.74
N ALA A 622 -19.90 3.58 23.33
CA ALA A 622 -19.01 4.01 24.39
C ALA A 622 -17.68 4.59 23.89
N LEU A 623 -17.40 4.50 22.59
CA LEU A 623 -16.31 5.23 21.96
C LEU A 623 -16.72 6.70 21.77
N PRO A 624 -15.76 7.63 21.77
CA PRO A 624 -16.03 9.05 21.48
C PRO A 624 -16.27 9.31 19.98
N LEU A 625 -17.08 8.46 19.31
CA LEU A 625 -17.41 8.61 17.89
C LEU A 625 -18.34 9.81 17.70
N SER A 626 -17.88 10.82 16.97
CA SER A 626 -18.69 11.99 16.60
C SER A 626 -19.33 11.78 15.23
N TYR A 627 -20.65 11.97 15.14
CA TYR A 627 -21.33 12.04 13.85
C TYR A 627 -20.96 13.34 13.14
N VAL A 628 -20.37 13.24 11.94
CA VAL A 628 -19.96 14.40 11.14
C VAL A 628 -20.45 14.17 9.70
N PRO A 629 -21.61 14.75 9.30
CA PRO A 629 -22.12 14.59 7.93
C PRO A 629 -21.15 15.18 6.91
N ASP A 630 -20.97 14.54 5.75
CA ASP A 630 -20.11 15.05 4.68
C ASP A 630 -20.52 16.49 4.28
N PRO A 631 -19.60 17.48 4.37
CA PRO A 631 -19.87 18.87 4.00
C PRO A 631 -20.22 19.08 2.53
N GLN A 632 -19.79 18.19 1.63
CA GLN A 632 -19.91 18.36 0.18
C GLN A 632 -21.03 17.54 -0.46
N SER A 633 -21.49 16.46 0.16
CA SER A 633 -22.60 15.65 -0.35
C SER A 633 -23.32 14.92 0.79
N PRO A 634 -24.24 15.57 1.51
CA PRO A 634 -25.08 14.86 2.47
C PRO A 634 -25.79 13.71 1.76
N ILE A 635 -25.75 12.50 2.32
CA ILE A 635 -26.31 11.28 1.71
C ILE A 635 -27.78 11.44 1.26
N ALA A 636 -28.52 12.34 1.92
CA ALA A 636 -29.88 12.79 1.57
C ALA A 636 -30.03 13.32 0.14
N GLN A 637 -28.97 13.89 -0.44
CA GLN A 637 -28.91 14.38 -1.82
C GLN A 637 -28.33 13.33 -2.78
N ALA A 638 -27.46 12.44 -2.30
CA ALA A 638 -26.76 11.44 -3.11
C ALA A 638 -27.63 10.21 -3.45
N LEU A 639 -28.42 9.70 -2.51
CA LEU A 639 -29.31 8.52 -2.68
C LEU A 639 -30.55 8.77 -3.58
N GLY A 640 -30.58 9.88 -4.33
CA GLY A 640 -31.64 10.21 -5.29
C GLY A 640 -31.15 10.78 -6.63
N ALA A 641 -29.85 11.08 -6.75
CA ALA A 641 -29.24 11.66 -7.96
C ALA A 641 -28.26 10.65 -8.56
N LYS A 642 -28.61 10.02 -9.68
CA LYS A 642 -27.71 9.10 -10.41
C LYS A 642 -26.38 9.79 -10.70
N GLY A 643 -25.29 9.24 -10.17
CA GLY A 643 -23.92 9.73 -10.40
C GLY A 643 -23.39 10.74 -9.37
N SER A 644 -24.07 10.97 -8.24
CA SER A 644 -23.48 11.74 -7.14
C SER A 644 -22.30 11.00 -6.53
N LEU A 645 -21.16 11.69 -6.43
CA LEU A 645 -19.94 11.21 -5.79
C LEU A 645 -20.08 11.37 -4.27
N ASP A 646 -19.68 10.36 -3.51
CA ASP A 646 -19.69 10.37 -2.04
C ASP A 646 -18.36 9.85 -1.46
N THR A 647 -18.13 10.04 -0.16
CA THR A 647 -16.88 9.71 0.52
C THR A 647 -17.10 8.75 1.69
N VAL A 648 -16.70 7.49 1.53
CA VAL A 648 -16.69 6.49 2.61
C VAL A 648 -15.28 6.34 3.16
N ARG A 649 -15.10 6.59 4.45
CA ARG A 649 -13.88 6.28 5.20
C ARG A 649 -13.81 4.79 5.51
N PHE A 650 -12.60 4.24 5.45
CA PHE A 650 -12.38 2.86 5.88
C PHE A 650 -12.63 2.69 7.38
N PRO A 651 -13.16 1.55 7.83
CA PRO A 651 -13.44 1.25 9.24
C PRO A 651 -12.29 1.57 10.21
N ARG A 652 -11.06 1.23 9.83
CA ARG A 652 -9.84 1.54 10.60
C ARG A 652 -9.64 3.05 10.84
N THR A 653 -10.00 3.87 9.86
CA THR A 653 -9.86 5.32 9.89
C THR A 653 -10.98 5.92 10.74
N THR A 654 -12.21 5.43 10.57
CA THR A 654 -13.38 5.81 11.40
C THR A 654 -13.10 5.57 12.88
N LEU A 655 -12.50 4.43 13.23
CA LEU A 655 -12.04 4.13 14.59
C LEU A 655 -10.94 5.09 15.05
N ALA A 656 -9.88 5.24 14.26
CA ALA A 656 -8.72 6.04 14.65
C ALA A 656 -9.06 7.53 14.84
N TYR A 657 -9.88 8.10 13.96
CA TYR A 657 -10.28 9.51 13.98
C TYR A 657 -11.48 9.78 14.87
N LYS A 658 -12.14 8.73 15.37
CA LYS A 658 -13.26 8.83 16.30
C LYS A 658 -14.44 9.63 15.71
N GLY A 659 -14.73 9.43 14.43
CA GLY A 659 -15.83 10.12 13.77
C GLY A 659 -16.09 9.64 12.36
N GLY A 660 -17.33 9.85 11.92
CA GLY A 660 -17.84 9.45 10.61
C GLY A 660 -19.32 9.77 10.51
N ASP A 661 -19.90 9.60 9.33
CA ASP A 661 -21.33 9.67 9.05
C ASP A 661 -21.96 8.29 8.92
N CYS A 662 -23.15 8.20 8.33
CA CYS A 662 -24.00 7.01 8.36
C CYS A 662 -23.39 5.83 7.57
N ASP A 663 -22.75 6.08 6.43
CA ASP A 663 -22.05 5.06 5.62
C ASP A 663 -20.73 4.63 6.27
N ASP A 664 -19.94 5.56 6.81
CA ASP A 664 -18.72 5.28 7.59
C ASP A 664 -19.00 4.34 8.77
N THR A 665 -20.03 4.68 9.56
CA THR A 665 -20.43 3.91 10.75
C THR A 665 -21.11 2.60 10.39
N THR A 666 -21.85 2.55 9.27
CA THR A 666 -22.41 1.30 8.72
C THR A 666 -21.30 0.34 8.28
N ALA A 667 -20.32 0.81 7.52
CA ALA A 667 -19.19 0.00 7.09
C ALA A 667 -18.37 -0.51 8.28
N LEU A 668 -18.18 0.32 9.32
CA LEU A 668 -17.50 -0.07 10.55
C LEU A 668 -18.26 -1.18 11.31
N LEU A 669 -19.54 -0.95 11.63
CA LEU A 669 -20.34 -1.93 12.37
C LEU A 669 -20.47 -3.25 11.60
N ALA A 670 -20.72 -3.18 10.29
CA ALA A 670 -20.75 -4.35 9.41
C ALA A 670 -19.44 -5.15 9.48
N SER A 671 -18.30 -4.46 9.42
CA SER A 671 -16.98 -5.12 9.45
C SER A 671 -16.74 -5.84 10.77
N MET A 672 -17.13 -5.24 11.90
CA MET A 672 -16.96 -5.84 13.22
C MET A 672 -17.87 -7.05 13.43
N LEU A 673 -19.13 -6.98 12.99
CA LEU A 673 -20.08 -8.09 13.07
C LEU A 673 -19.62 -9.28 12.21
N GLU A 674 -19.26 -9.03 10.95
CA GLU A 674 -18.76 -10.05 10.03
C GLU A 674 -17.44 -10.68 10.54
N ALA A 675 -16.57 -9.90 11.18
CA ALA A 675 -15.31 -10.41 11.76
C ALA A 675 -15.52 -11.47 12.85
N VAL A 676 -16.61 -11.36 13.62
CA VAL A 676 -16.97 -12.34 14.67
C VAL A 676 -17.98 -13.39 14.20
N GLY A 677 -18.24 -13.45 12.89
CA GLY A 677 -19.11 -14.45 12.26
C GLY A 677 -20.60 -14.16 12.41
N ILE A 678 -21.00 -12.90 12.63
CA ILE A 678 -22.41 -12.47 12.65
C ILE A 678 -22.74 -11.90 11.27
N PRO A 679 -23.62 -12.57 10.48
CA PRO A 679 -24.01 -12.06 9.17
C PRO A 679 -24.66 -10.68 9.26
N ALA A 680 -24.26 -9.78 8.39
CA ALA A 680 -24.79 -8.42 8.29
C ALA A 680 -25.36 -8.11 6.89
N ALA A 681 -26.28 -7.15 6.85
CA ALA A 681 -26.91 -6.64 5.65
C ALA A 681 -26.87 -5.12 5.67
N ILE A 682 -26.49 -4.52 4.54
CA ILE A 682 -26.61 -3.08 4.31
C ILE A 682 -28.09 -2.80 4.04
N MET A 683 -28.62 -1.76 4.68
CA MET A 683 -29.98 -1.29 4.43
C MET A 683 -29.94 0.17 3.99
N THR A 684 -30.71 0.50 2.97
CA THR A 684 -30.85 1.87 2.49
C THR A 684 -32.33 2.25 2.48
N SER A 685 -32.59 3.52 2.78
CA SER A 685 -33.86 4.18 2.55
C SER A 685 -33.59 5.51 1.83
N PRO A 686 -34.58 6.20 1.26
CA PRO A 686 -34.33 7.47 0.57
C PRO A 686 -33.55 8.45 1.46
N GLY A 687 -32.30 8.72 1.08
CA GLY A 687 -31.44 9.65 1.80
C GLY A 687 -30.85 9.15 3.12
N HIS A 688 -30.82 7.84 3.37
CA HIS A 688 -30.26 7.29 4.61
C HIS A 688 -29.75 5.85 4.44
N VAL A 689 -28.62 5.51 5.11
CA VAL A 689 -28.04 4.16 5.15
C VAL A 689 -27.88 3.70 6.58
N PHE A 690 -28.16 2.42 6.82
CA PHE A 690 -28.09 1.76 8.11
C PHE A 690 -27.81 0.26 7.91
N LEU A 691 -27.95 -0.54 8.96
CA LEU A 691 -27.56 -1.95 8.96
C LEU A 691 -28.67 -2.84 9.51
N ALA A 692 -28.66 -4.11 9.14
CA ALA A 692 -29.27 -5.18 9.94
C ALA A 692 -28.26 -6.33 10.17
N PHE A 693 -28.44 -7.08 11.25
CA PHE A 693 -27.65 -8.28 11.52
C PHE A 693 -28.55 -9.49 11.79
N ASP A 694 -28.07 -10.68 11.43
CA ASP A 694 -28.77 -11.94 11.65
C ASP A 694 -28.62 -12.38 13.12
N THR A 695 -29.73 -12.68 13.78
CA THR A 695 -29.74 -13.19 15.16
C THR A 695 -29.43 -14.69 15.25
N GLY A 696 -29.47 -15.40 14.13
CA GLY A 696 -29.44 -16.86 14.05
C GLY A 696 -30.72 -17.54 14.55
N GLU A 697 -31.75 -16.78 14.94
CA GLU A 697 -33.03 -17.34 15.36
C GLU A 697 -33.94 -17.61 14.14
N PRO A 698 -34.56 -18.79 14.05
CA PRO A 698 -35.53 -19.10 13.00
C PRO A 698 -36.70 -18.11 12.98
N ALA A 699 -37.30 -17.90 11.80
CA ALA A 699 -38.47 -17.03 11.62
C ALA A 699 -39.61 -17.26 12.64
N GLY A 700 -39.84 -18.53 13.02
CA GLY A 700 -40.85 -18.92 14.02
C GLY A 700 -40.63 -18.30 15.41
N ASN A 701 -39.43 -17.79 15.70
CA ASN A 701 -39.07 -17.15 16.96
C ASN A 701 -39.27 -15.63 16.96
N ALA A 702 -39.94 -15.05 15.95
CA ALA A 702 -40.15 -13.61 15.83
C ALA A 702 -40.75 -12.98 17.10
N TRP A 703 -41.61 -13.74 17.77
CA TRP A 703 -42.27 -13.36 19.02
C TRP A 703 -41.34 -13.11 20.21
N LEU A 704 -40.08 -13.57 20.16
CA LEU A 704 -39.06 -13.24 21.17
C LEU A 704 -38.60 -11.78 21.08
N PHE A 705 -38.79 -11.16 19.92
CA PHE A 705 -38.36 -9.80 19.61
C PHE A 705 -39.54 -8.82 19.49
N ASP A 706 -40.77 -9.33 19.59
CA ASP A 706 -42.01 -8.55 19.45
C ASP A 706 -42.27 -7.70 20.70
N SER A 707 -42.01 -6.40 20.58
CA SER A 707 -42.24 -5.42 21.63
C SER A 707 -42.54 -4.04 21.03
N PRO A 708 -43.35 -3.17 21.67
CA PRO A 708 -43.69 -1.86 21.11
C PRO A 708 -42.46 -1.04 20.67
N GLY A 709 -42.39 -0.74 19.38
CA GLY A 709 -41.30 0.03 18.76
C GLY A 709 -40.03 -0.77 18.44
N LEU A 710 -39.97 -2.07 18.75
CA LEU A 710 -38.87 -2.96 18.41
C LEU A 710 -39.37 -4.01 17.41
N GLY A 711 -38.75 -4.08 16.23
CA GLY A 711 -39.14 -4.99 15.17
C GLY A 711 -37.98 -5.86 14.67
N ALA A 712 -38.26 -7.11 14.35
CA ALA A 712 -37.36 -7.98 13.61
C ALA A 712 -37.82 -8.12 12.15
N ILE A 713 -36.86 -8.30 11.25
CA ILE A 713 -37.09 -8.52 9.82
C ILE A 713 -36.91 -10.00 9.52
N GLU A 714 -37.92 -10.64 8.94
CA GLU A 714 -37.81 -12.03 8.48
C GLU A 714 -37.19 -12.09 7.08
N ARG A 715 -36.03 -12.75 6.96
CA ARG A 715 -35.35 -12.98 5.66
C ARG A 715 -34.65 -14.32 5.64
N ASN A 716 -34.86 -15.08 4.56
CA ASN A 716 -34.25 -16.39 4.32
C ASN A 716 -34.43 -17.38 5.48
N GLY A 717 -35.58 -17.34 6.15
CA GLY A 717 -35.89 -18.23 7.28
C GLY A 717 -35.24 -17.84 8.62
N SER A 718 -34.47 -16.74 8.67
CA SER A 718 -33.87 -16.19 9.90
C SER A 718 -34.42 -14.81 10.25
N LEU A 719 -34.23 -14.41 11.50
CA LEU A 719 -34.64 -13.11 12.03
C LEU A 719 -33.47 -12.15 12.10
N TRP A 720 -33.65 -10.98 11.49
CA TRP A 720 -32.67 -9.92 11.40
C TRP A 720 -33.09 -8.71 12.22
N ILE A 721 -32.14 -8.10 12.91
CA ILE A 721 -32.38 -6.92 13.73
C ILE A 721 -31.80 -5.70 13.02
N PRO A 722 -32.63 -4.71 12.64
CA PRO A 722 -32.14 -3.47 12.06
C PRO A 722 -31.51 -2.60 13.15
N VAL A 723 -30.45 -1.87 12.81
CA VAL A 723 -29.66 -1.04 13.72
C VAL A 723 -29.32 0.27 13.04
N GLU A 724 -29.69 1.38 13.70
CA GLU A 724 -29.39 2.73 13.26
C GLU A 724 -28.01 3.11 13.77
N THR A 725 -27.01 3.14 12.86
CA THR A 725 -25.61 3.31 13.24
C THR A 725 -25.31 4.68 13.81
N THR A 726 -26.11 5.70 13.47
CA THR A 726 -25.97 7.05 14.01
C THR A 726 -26.47 7.19 15.45
N ALA A 727 -27.34 6.27 15.91
CA ALA A 727 -27.92 6.25 17.26
C ALA A 727 -27.13 5.38 18.25
N LEU A 728 -26.00 4.79 17.83
CA LEU A 728 -25.19 3.90 18.70
C LEU A 728 -24.74 4.56 20.01
N SER A 729 -24.51 5.88 20.00
CA SER A 729 -24.11 6.61 21.21
C SER A 729 -25.15 6.57 22.34
N GLU A 730 -26.43 6.27 22.02
CA GLU A 730 -27.53 6.09 22.95
C GLU A 730 -27.70 4.62 23.41
N GLY A 731 -26.91 3.70 22.84
CA GLY A 731 -26.94 2.26 23.12
C GLY A 731 -27.74 1.46 22.11
N PHE A 732 -27.54 0.14 22.14
CA PHE A 732 -28.09 -0.79 21.16
C PHE A 732 -29.62 -0.75 21.04
N ILE A 733 -30.35 -0.70 22.16
CA ILE A 733 -31.83 -0.71 22.14
C ILE A 733 -32.39 0.56 21.50
N ALA A 734 -31.76 1.72 21.74
CA ALA A 734 -32.15 2.96 21.10
C ALA A 734 -31.90 2.90 19.58
N ALA A 735 -30.74 2.40 19.16
CA ALA A 735 -30.40 2.19 17.75
C ALA A 735 -31.34 1.20 17.06
N TRP A 736 -31.74 0.12 17.73
CA TRP A 736 -32.71 -0.84 17.20
C TRP A 736 -34.11 -0.23 17.06
N ARG A 737 -34.56 0.55 18.05
CA ARG A 737 -35.86 1.24 17.99
C ARG A 737 -35.91 2.24 16.83
N ALA A 738 -34.88 3.07 16.70
CA ALA A 738 -34.78 4.05 15.61
C ALA A 738 -34.81 3.38 14.22
N ALA A 739 -34.08 2.27 14.05
CA ALA A 739 -34.09 1.53 12.79
C ALA A 739 -35.42 0.79 12.54
N SER A 740 -36.07 0.28 13.59
CA SER A 740 -37.39 -0.33 13.50
C SER A 740 -38.43 0.67 12.99
N GLU A 741 -38.36 1.93 13.44
CA GLU A 741 -39.20 3.01 12.93
C GLU A 741 -38.89 3.37 11.47
N LEU A 742 -37.62 3.36 11.05
CA LEU A 742 -37.24 3.56 9.64
C LEU A 742 -37.80 2.45 8.74
N VAL A 743 -37.67 1.20 9.18
CA VAL A 743 -38.21 0.03 8.48
C VAL A 743 -39.72 0.12 8.41
N ALA A 744 -40.42 0.39 9.51
CA ALA A 744 -41.87 0.53 9.53
C ALA A 744 -42.37 1.65 8.60
N ARG A 745 -41.67 2.80 8.56
CA ARG A 745 -42.01 3.93 7.68
C ARG A 745 -41.88 3.63 6.19
N HIS A 746 -40.90 2.84 5.80
CA HIS A 746 -40.59 2.58 4.39
C HIS A 746 -40.96 1.17 3.89
N SER A 747 -41.49 0.32 4.78
CA SER A 747 -41.93 -1.04 4.45
C SER A 747 -42.98 -1.00 3.33
N GLY A 748 -42.76 -1.78 2.27
CA GLY A 748 -43.67 -1.90 1.13
C GLY A 748 -43.53 -0.82 0.04
N GLY A 749 -42.63 0.16 0.21
CA GLY A 749 -42.29 1.14 -0.82
C GLY A 749 -41.05 0.77 -1.65
N PRO A 750 -40.85 1.35 -2.85
CA PRO A 750 -39.73 1.05 -3.74
C PRO A 750 -38.36 1.59 -3.26
N GLY A 751 -38.27 2.12 -2.04
CA GLY A 751 -37.08 2.81 -1.53
C GLY A 751 -36.35 2.12 -0.39
N LEU A 752 -36.88 1.03 0.18
CA LEU A 752 -36.21 0.29 1.27
C LEU A 752 -35.45 -0.92 0.68
N GLU A 753 -34.13 -0.84 0.61
CA GLU A 753 -33.31 -1.97 0.17
C GLU A 753 -32.81 -2.79 1.36
N PHE A 754 -32.71 -4.10 1.15
CA PHE A 754 -32.11 -5.04 2.10
C PHE A 754 -31.06 -5.86 1.35
N LEU A 755 -29.79 -5.58 1.62
CA LEU A 755 -28.65 -6.07 0.83
C LEU A 755 -27.71 -6.91 1.71
N PRO A 756 -27.88 -8.24 1.77
CA PRO A 756 -26.99 -9.11 2.54
C PRO A 756 -25.55 -9.03 2.03
N ILE A 757 -24.60 -8.77 2.93
CA ILE A 757 -23.19 -8.58 2.58
C ILE A 757 -22.62 -9.86 1.95
N ALA A 758 -23.02 -11.03 2.43
CA ALA A 758 -22.62 -12.32 1.87
C ALA A 758 -22.94 -12.44 0.36
N GLY A 759 -24.08 -11.91 -0.09
CA GLY A 759 -24.46 -11.91 -1.51
C GLY A 759 -23.75 -10.84 -2.33
N LEU A 760 -23.37 -9.72 -1.70
CA LEU A 760 -22.66 -8.63 -2.37
C LEU A 760 -21.18 -8.96 -2.62
N ARG A 761 -20.55 -9.80 -1.79
CA ARG A 761 -19.12 -10.12 -1.88
C ARG A 761 -18.65 -10.69 -3.21
N SER A 762 -19.52 -11.35 -3.98
CA SER A 762 -19.15 -11.86 -5.30
C SER A 762 -18.91 -10.73 -6.31
N ARG A 763 -19.60 -9.60 -6.14
CA ARG A 763 -19.52 -8.44 -7.03
C ARG A 763 -18.67 -7.30 -6.45
N TYR A 764 -18.71 -7.13 -5.13
CA TYR A 764 -17.96 -6.12 -4.38
C TYR A 764 -17.16 -6.79 -3.25
N PRO A 765 -16.03 -7.47 -3.59
CA PRO A 765 -15.20 -8.13 -2.59
C PRO A 765 -14.54 -7.13 -1.63
N PRO A 766 -14.25 -7.52 -0.38
CA PRO A 766 -13.48 -6.70 0.55
C PRO A 766 -12.10 -6.32 0.02
N LEU A 767 -11.65 -5.10 0.35
CA LEU A 767 -10.37 -4.58 -0.13
C LEU A 767 -9.16 -5.20 0.60
N PRO A 768 -8.06 -5.48 -0.11
CA PRO A 768 -6.81 -6.00 0.46
C PRO A 768 -5.97 -4.86 1.07
N LEU A 769 -6.50 -4.20 2.10
CA LEU A 769 -5.79 -3.07 2.71
C LEU A 769 -4.51 -3.55 3.44
N PRO A 770 -3.38 -2.82 3.35
CA PRO A 770 -2.16 -3.17 4.07
C PRO A 770 -2.36 -3.13 5.60
N PRO A 771 -1.47 -3.71 6.42
CA PRO A 771 -1.57 -3.63 7.88
C PRO A 771 -1.69 -2.20 8.39
N SER A 772 -2.66 -1.93 9.28
CA SER A 772 -2.85 -0.61 9.87
C SER A 772 -1.81 -0.32 10.96
N THR A 773 -1.24 0.89 10.96
CA THR A 773 -0.45 1.45 12.06
C THR A 773 -1.22 2.50 12.87
N LEU A 774 -2.50 2.73 12.54
CA LEU A 774 -3.32 3.72 13.21
C LEU A 774 -3.65 3.28 14.65
N PRO A 775 -3.62 4.19 15.63
CA PRO A 775 -3.98 3.86 17.00
C PRO A 775 -5.46 3.52 17.11
N LEU A 776 -5.77 2.43 17.83
CA LEU A 776 -7.14 2.05 18.13
C LEU A 776 -7.61 2.73 19.43
N PRO A 777 -8.81 3.34 19.45
CA PRO A 777 -9.38 3.87 20.67
C PRO A 777 -9.87 2.73 21.58
N ALA A 778 -9.87 2.96 22.89
CA ALA A 778 -10.55 2.09 23.85
C ALA A 778 -11.92 2.71 24.22
N PRO A 779 -12.99 1.89 24.37
CA PRO A 779 -14.27 2.37 24.89
C PRO A 779 -14.12 2.94 26.30
N ASP A 780 -14.89 4.00 26.61
CA ASP A 780 -14.96 4.50 27.98
C ASP A 780 -15.65 3.44 28.87
N ALA A 781 -14.91 2.92 29.87
CA ALA A 781 -15.36 1.79 30.67
C ALA A 781 -16.63 2.10 31.48
N ALA A 782 -16.78 3.34 31.98
CA ALA A 782 -17.95 3.74 32.75
C ALA A 782 -19.19 3.85 31.85
N ARG A 783 -19.05 4.48 30.68
CA ARG A 783 -20.10 4.56 29.67
C ARG A 783 -20.50 3.20 29.14
N LEU A 784 -19.53 2.33 28.84
CA LEU A 784 -19.80 0.96 28.39
C LEU A 784 -20.59 0.18 29.45
N SER A 785 -20.19 0.27 30.72
CA SER A 785 -20.93 -0.36 31.82
C SER A 785 -22.35 0.18 31.96
N ALA A 786 -22.56 1.48 31.74
CA ALA A 786 -23.87 2.11 31.78
C ALA A 786 -24.77 1.63 30.63
N LEU A 787 -24.25 1.62 29.39
CA LEU A 787 -24.97 1.13 28.22
C LEU A 787 -25.32 -0.35 28.36
N ALA A 788 -24.39 -1.19 28.80
CA ALA A 788 -24.64 -2.61 29.06
C ALA A 788 -25.72 -2.84 30.14
N SER A 789 -25.76 -1.99 31.17
CA SER A 789 -26.78 -2.05 32.22
C SER A 789 -28.16 -1.62 31.69
N ALA A 790 -28.20 -0.58 30.84
CA ALA A 790 -29.43 -0.14 30.18
C ALA A 790 -29.97 -1.21 29.21
N PHE A 791 -29.09 -1.85 28.43
CA PHE A 791 -29.43 -3.00 27.60
C PHE A 791 -30.05 -4.12 28.42
N ALA A 792 -29.40 -4.54 29.52
CA ALA A 792 -29.92 -5.59 30.39
C ALA A 792 -31.30 -5.24 30.98
N ALA A 793 -31.50 -3.98 31.39
CA ALA A 793 -32.78 -3.50 31.90
C ALA A 793 -33.89 -3.52 30.84
N SER A 794 -33.61 -3.07 29.62
CA SER A 794 -34.57 -3.11 28.50
C SER A 794 -34.87 -4.54 28.05
N VAL A 795 -33.88 -5.45 28.03
CA VAL A 795 -34.13 -6.86 27.74
C VAL A 795 -35.03 -7.50 28.80
N ASP A 796 -34.81 -7.21 30.09
CA ASP A 796 -35.65 -7.74 31.17
C ASP A 796 -37.06 -7.10 31.19
N GLY A 797 -37.17 -5.79 30.94
CA GLY A 797 -38.43 -5.06 30.94
C GLY A 797 -39.26 -5.21 29.67
N ASP A 798 -38.68 -4.79 28.55
CA ASP A 798 -39.38 -4.58 27.27
C ASP A 798 -39.56 -5.89 26.49
N LEU A 799 -38.63 -6.84 26.60
CA LEU A 799 -38.68 -8.12 25.88
C LEU A 799 -39.18 -9.25 26.78
N TYR A 800 -38.63 -9.39 28.00
CA TYR A 800 -38.98 -10.49 28.89
C TYR A 800 -40.30 -10.26 29.65
N ARG A 801 -40.36 -9.29 30.57
CA ARG A 801 -41.53 -9.11 31.46
C ARG A 801 -42.80 -8.78 30.70
N ALA A 802 -42.72 -7.91 29.69
CA ALA A 802 -43.86 -7.57 28.85
C ALA A 802 -44.43 -8.83 28.15
N ARG A 803 -43.56 -9.66 27.55
CA ARG A 803 -43.97 -10.88 26.85
C ARG A 803 -44.44 -11.98 27.81
N ALA A 804 -43.78 -12.15 28.94
CA ALA A 804 -44.18 -13.11 29.97
C ALA A 804 -45.60 -12.80 30.48
N THR A 805 -45.87 -11.52 30.80
CA THR A 805 -47.21 -11.07 31.22
C THR A 805 -48.26 -11.33 30.15
N ALA A 806 -47.94 -11.06 28.87
CA ALA A 806 -48.85 -11.31 27.76
C ALA A 806 -49.16 -12.81 27.57
N LEU A 807 -48.13 -13.67 27.63
CA LEU A 807 -48.27 -15.12 27.51
C LEU A 807 -49.01 -15.73 28.72
N GLU A 808 -48.81 -15.21 29.93
CA GLU A 808 -49.57 -15.60 31.11
C GLU A 808 -51.06 -15.25 30.97
N ALA A 809 -51.36 -14.03 30.52
CA ALA A 809 -52.74 -13.58 30.28
C ALA A 809 -53.42 -14.37 29.14
N GLU A 810 -52.68 -14.72 28.10
CA GLU A 810 -53.14 -15.59 27.01
C GLU A 810 -53.42 -17.00 27.54
N ARG A 811 -52.45 -17.62 28.24
CA ARG A 811 -52.59 -18.96 28.82
C ARG A 811 -53.79 -19.06 29.75
N ALA A 812 -54.06 -18.03 30.56
CA ALA A 812 -55.19 -17.99 31.49
C ALA A 812 -56.58 -18.03 30.79
N ARG A 813 -56.64 -17.68 29.49
CA ARG A 813 -57.88 -17.70 28.69
C ARG A 813 -58.04 -19.00 27.88
N LEU A 814 -57.02 -19.85 27.86
CA LEU A 814 -56.99 -21.09 27.08
C LEU A 814 -57.24 -22.31 27.98
N SER A 815 -57.57 -23.44 27.37
CA SER A 815 -57.70 -24.74 28.06
C SER A 815 -57.10 -25.88 27.24
N GLY A 816 -56.89 -27.03 27.90
CA GLY A 816 -56.37 -28.25 27.25
C GLY A 816 -55.03 -28.03 26.54
N SER A 817 -54.88 -28.58 25.34
CA SER A 817 -53.63 -28.53 24.56
C SER A 817 -53.24 -27.10 24.14
N ALA A 818 -54.18 -26.17 23.99
CA ALA A 818 -53.86 -24.78 23.67
C ALA A 818 -53.18 -24.07 24.85
N ALA A 819 -53.67 -24.28 26.07
CA ALA A 819 -53.03 -23.77 27.29
C ALA A 819 -51.65 -24.42 27.53
N ALA A 820 -51.51 -25.71 27.19
CA ALA A 820 -50.23 -26.42 27.27
C ALA A 820 -49.19 -25.82 26.31
N ARG A 821 -49.56 -25.52 25.05
CA ARG A 821 -48.68 -24.84 24.08
C ARG A 821 -48.28 -23.43 24.54
N ALA A 822 -49.23 -22.63 25.03
CA ALA A 822 -48.93 -21.31 25.58
C ALA A 822 -48.00 -21.38 26.79
N GLY A 823 -48.20 -22.35 27.69
CA GLY A 823 -47.31 -22.63 28.81
C GLY A 823 -45.91 -23.09 28.37
N ASN A 824 -45.81 -23.93 27.35
CA ASN A 824 -44.53 -24.35 26.77
C ASN A 824 -43.72 -23.16 26.23
N ARG A 825 -44.41 -22.24 25.54
CA ARG A 825 -43.81 -21.00 25.02
C ARG A 825 -43.38 -20.04 26.14
N LEU A 826 -44.17 -19.93 27.20
CA LEU A 826 -43.80 -19.16 28.40
C LEU A 826 -42.56 -19.76 29.09
N ALA A 827 -42.51 -21.08 29.23
CA ALA A 827 -41.33 -21.76 29.77
C ALA A 827 -40.09 -21.56 28.90
N GLN A 828 -40.25 -21.61 27.58
CA GLN A 828 -39.18 -21.30 26.62
C GLN A 828 -38.66 -19.87 26.84
N LEU A 829 -39.55 -18.89 26.99
CA LEU A 829 -39.17 -17.51 27.29
C LEU A 829 -38.37 -17.42 28.60
N HIS A 830 -38.87 -18.03 29.69
CA HIS A 830 -38.14 -18.07 30.96
C HIS A 830 -36.73 -18.66 30.80
N PHE A 831 -36.61 -19.79 30.10
CA PHE A 831 -35.34 -20.43 29.82
C PHE A 831 -34.41 -19.52 29.00
N ARG A 832 -34.90 -18.91 27.91
CA ARG A 832 -34.09 -18.01 27.06
C ARG A 832 -33.57 -16.77 27.79
N HIS A 833 -34.20 -16.37 28.90
CA HIS A 833 -33.75 -15.28 29.77
C HIS A 833 -33.06 -15.77 31.07
N GLY A 834 -32.65 -17.04 31.13
CA GLY A 834 -31.88 -17.59 32.26
C GLY A 834 -32.69 -17.83 33.54
N ARG A 835 -34.02 -17.89 33.46
CA ARG A 835 -34.95 -18.09 34.58
C ARG A 835 -35.38 -19.56 34.69
N ASP A 836 -34.40 -20.46 34.83
CA ASP A 836 -34.62 -21.92 34.75
C ASP A 836 -35.62 -22.45 35.77
N GLY A 837 -35.63 -21.91 36.99
CA GLY A 837 -36.62 -22.29 38.01
C GLY A 837 -38.05 -21.96 37.60
N LEU A 838 -38.28 -20.82 36.94
CA LEU A 838 -39.60 -20.44 36.43
C LEU A 838 -39.99 -21.30 35.22
N ALA A 839 -39.04 -21.57 34.32
CA ALA A 839 -39.25 -22.49 33.20
C ALA A 839 -39.66 -23.89 33.67
N GLN A 840 -38.95 -24.42 34.66
CA GLN A 840 -39.25 -25.73 35.25
C GLN A 840 -40.62 -25.74 35.94
N ALA A 841 -40.96 -24.69 36.70
CA ALA A 841 -42.26 -24.59 37.36
C ALA A 841 -43.42 -24.58 36.35
N VAL A 842 -43.33 -23.76 35.30
CA VAL A 842 -44.35 -23.68 34.26
C VAL A 842 -44.49 -25.01 33.52
N LEU A 843 -43.39 -25.69 33.17
CA LEU A 843 -43.45 -26.99 32.50
C LEU A 843 -44.04 -28.08 33.41
N ALA A 844 -43.70 -28.08 34.70
CA ALA A 844 -44.25 -29.02 35.68
C ALA A 844 -45.78 -28.88 35.79
N GLU A 845 -46.29 -27.65 35.76
CA GLU A 845 -47.74 -27.39 35.70
C GLU A 845 -48.36 -27.88 34.39
N VAL A 846 -47.69 -27.64 33.25
CA VAL A 846 -48.15 -28.07 31.92
C VAL A 846 -48.30 -29.58 31.87
N VAL A 847 -47.27 -30.33 32.25
CA VAL A 847 -47.31 -31.80 32.21
C VAL A 847 -48.19 -32.38 33.30
N GLY A 848 -48.32 -31.70 34.45
CA GLY A 848 -49.27 -32.08 35.50
C GLY A 848 -50.73 -31.94 35.06
N SER A 849 -51.03 -30.91 34.27
CA SER A 849 -52.38 -30.63 33.75
C SER A 849 -52.70 -31.40 32.45
N ASN A 850 -51.68 -31.71 31.65
CA ASN A 850 -51.81 -32.43 30.39
C ASN A 850 -50.62 -33.37 30.16
N GLN A 851 -50.70 -34.57 30.72
CA GLN A 851 -49.63 -35.58 30.62
C GLN A 851 -49.37 -36.05 29.18
N ALA A 852 -50.34 -35.90 28.28
CA ALA A 852 -50.21 -36.25 26.86
C ALA A 852 -49.43 -35.21 26.04
N PHE A 853 -49.14 -34.04 26.61
CA PHE A 853 -48.36 -33.00 25.94
C PHE A 853 -46.85 -33.31 25.99
N VAL A 854 -46.40 -34.10 25.02
CA VAL A 854 -45.02 -34.61 24.89
C VAL A 854 -43.94 -33.51 24.96
N PRO A 855 -44.07 -32.34 24.29
CA PRO A 855 -43.02 -31.30 24.33
C PRO A 855 -42.69 -30.85 25.75
N GLY A 856 -43.67 -30.79 26.64
CA GLY A 856 -43.47 -30.41 28.04
C GLY A 856 -42.48 -31.33 28.77
N TRP A 857 -42.58 -32.65 28.52
CA TRP A 857 -41.66 -33.64 29.10
C TRP A 857 -40.26 -33.56 28.48
N LEU A 858 -40.17 -33.37 27.16
CA LEU A 858 -38.89 -33.21 26.46
C LEU A 858 -38.13 -31.97 26.96
N ASN A 859 -38.84 -30.86 27.16
CA ASN A 859 -38.23 -29.62 27.64
C ASN A 859 -37.82 -29.69 29.13
N LEU A 860 -38.56 -30.42 29.97
CA LEU A 860 -38.09 -30.73 31.33
C LEU A 860 -36.81 -31.58 31.32
N ALA A 861 -36.71 -32.54 30.40
CA ALA A 861 -35.48 -33.31 30.20
C ALA A 861 -34.32 -32.39 29.76
N ALA A 862 -34.57 -31.44 28.86
CA ALA A 862 -33.59 -30.44 28.43
C ALA A 862 -33.05 -29.61 29.62
N LEU A 863 -33.95 -29.13 30.48
CA LEU A 863 -33.58 -28.36 31.68
C LEU A 863 -32.78 -29.20 32.68
N ALA A 864 -33.15 -30.46 32.88
CA ALA A 864 -32.44 -31.38 33.76
C ALA A 864 -31.02 -31.65 33.24
N LEU A 865 -30.86 -31.91 31.93
CA LEU A 865 -29.54 -32.08 31.30
C LEU A 865 -28.69 -30.82 31.39
N ALA A 866 -29.26 -29.64 31.13
CA ALA A 866 -28.54 -28.37 31.24
C ALA A 866 -28.01 -28.11 32.66
N ALA A 867 -28.68 -28.67 33.67
CA ALA A 867 -28.27 -28.62 35.08
C ALA A 867 -27.38 -29.81 35.51
N GLY A 868 -26.98 -30.70 34.59
CA GLY A 868 -26.17 -31.89 34.89
C GLY A 868 -26.92 -33.01 35.63
N ARG A 869 -28.26 -32.99 35.62
CA ARG A 869 -29.13 -33.98 36.29
C ARG A 869 -29.59 -35.06 35.30
N GLU A 870 -28.68 -35.93 34.88
CA GLU A 870 -28.93 -36.96 33.85
C GLU A 870 -30.05 -37.94 34.25
N ASP A 871 -30.07 -38.43 35.49
CA ASP A 871 -31.11 -39.36 35.97
C ASP A 871 -32.53 -38.78 35.86
N GLU A 872 -32.66 -37.49 36.18
CA GLU A 872 -33.94 -36.78 36.12
C GLU A 872 -34.36 -36.55 34.66
N ALA A 873 -33.41 -36.23 33.79
CA ALA A 873 -33.66 -36.12 32.36
C ALA A 873 -34.18 -37.44 31.76
N SER A 874 -33.53 -38.55 32.09
CA SER A 874 -33.97 -39.89 31.68
C SER A 874 -35.36 -40.22 32.20
N ALA A 875 -35.67 -39.85 33.45
CA ALA A 875 -37.01 -40.05 34.01
C ALA A 875 -38.08 -39.26 33.24
N TYR A 876 -37.80 -38.02 32.85
CA TYR A 876 -38.72 -37.24 32.01
C TYR A 876 -38.87 -37.82 30.60
N LEU A 877 -37.80 -38.33 29.99
CA LEU A 877 -37.87 -39.00 28.69
C LEU A 877 -38.71 -40.28 28.71
N ARG A 878 -38.61 -41.08 29.78
CA ARG A 878 -39.49 -42.25 29.96
C ARG A 878 -40.96 -41.84 30.04
N ARG A 879 -41.27 -40.71 30.69
CA ARG A 879 -42.63 -40.16 30.73
C ARG A 879 -43.08 -39.65 29.36
N ALA A 880 -42.21 -39.01 28.59
CA ALA A 880 -42.48 -38.60 27.21
C ALA A 880 -42.80 -39.81 26.31
N GLN A 881 -42.02 -40.90 26.44
CA GLN A 881 -42.24 -42.15 25.71
C GLN A 881 -43.53 -42.85 26.13
N ALA A 882 -43.89 -42.82 27.42
CA ALA A 882 -45.17 -43.35 27.89
C ALA A 882 -46.37 -42.55 27.38
N ALA A 883 -46.23 -41.21 27.30
CA ALA A 883 -47.26 -40.31 26.77
C ALA A 883 -47.48 -40.47 25.27
N SER A 884 -46.43 -40.81 24.50
CA SER A 884 -46.52 -41.10 23.07
C SER A 884 -45.62 -42.28 22.67
N PRO A 885 -46.10 -43.52 22.87
CA PRO A 885 -45.34 -44.72 22.54
C PRO A 885 -44.99 -44.77 21.06
N GLY A 886 -43.71 -44.97 20.73
CA GLY A 886 -43.27 -45.05 19.34
C GLY A 886 -43.12 -43.70 18.64
N SER A 887 -43.20 -42.57 19.34
CA SER A 887 -42.92 -41.25 18.77
C SER A 887 -41.49 -41.16 18.22
N SER A 888 -41.36 -40.80 16.95
CA SER A 888 -40.07 -40.51 16.31
C SER A 888 -39.38 -39.30 16.95
N ALA A 889 -40.15 -38.29 17.38
CA ALA A 889 -39.62 -37.09 18.04
C ALA A 889 -38.91 -37.44 19.36
N VAL A 890 -39.50 -38.29 20.20
CA VAL A 890 -38.90 -38.73 21.47
C VAL A 890 -37.61 -39.53 21.22
N ARG A 891 -37.61 -40.41 20.20
CA ARG A 891 -36.41 -41.17 19.81
C ARG A 891 -35.28 -40.27 19.32
N SER A 892 -35.58 -39.36 18.39
CA SER A 892 -34.61 -38.43 17.84
C SER A 892 -34.03 -37.51 18.91
N TRP A 893 -34.87 -37.03 19.83
CA TRP A 893 -34.43 -36.20 20.94
C TRP A 893 -33.52 -36.99 21.89
N ALA A 894 -33.91 -38.20 22.29
CA ALA A 894 -33.09 -39.04 23.17
C ALA A 894 -31.74 -39.44 22.53
N ALA A 895 -31.72 -39.66 21.21
CA ALA A 895 -30.50 -39.90 20.46
C ALA A 895 -29.58 -38.66 20.45
N ALA A 896 -30.14 -37.48 20.18
CA ALA A 896 -29.40 -36.22 20.25
C ALA A 896 -28.84 -35.95 21.66
N ALA A 897 -29.57 -36.36 22.71
CA ALA A 897 -29.15 -36.25 24.11
C ALA A 897 -28.10 -37.29 24.54
N GLY A 898 -27.84 -38.32 23.73
CA GLY A 898 -26.99 -39.45 24.13
C GLY A 898 -27.63 -40.39 25.16
N LEU A 899 -28.97 -40.34 25.33
CA LEU A 899 -29.72 -41.12 26.33
C LEU A 899 -30.53 -42.29 25.72
N SER A 900 -30.26 -42.68 24.47
CA SER A 900 -30.97 -43.79 23.79
C SER A 900 -30.91 -45.12 24.55
N GLY A 901 -29.77 -45.43 25.18
CA GLY A 901 -29.58 -46.66 25.95
C GLY A 901 -30.47 -46.76 27.19
N GLU A 902 -30.84 -45.62 27.78
CA GLU A 902 -31.67 -45.56 28.99
C GLU A 902 -33.17 -45.77 28.74
N LEU A 903 -33.58 -45.71 27.47
CA LEU A 903 -34.95 -45.89 27.00
C LEU A 903 -35.16 -47.24 26.27
N GLY A 904 -34.12 -48.08 26.23
CA GLY A 904 -34.19 -49.40 25.58
C GLY A 904 -34.27 -49.32 24.05
N PHE A 905 -33.89 -48.19 23.44
CA PHE A 905 -33.76 -48.10 21.99
C PHE A 905 -32.44 -48.78 21.58
N GLY A 906 -32.52 -49.99 21.03
CA GLY A 906 -31.37 -50.70 20.48
C GLY A 906 -30.75 -49.97 19.28
N PRO A 907 -29.52 -50.30 18.87
CA PRO A 907 -28.89 -49.71 17.70
C PRO A 907 -29.49 -50.33 16.43
N GLU A 908 -30.57 -49.77 15.90
CA GLU A 908 -31.09 -50.14 14.58
C GLU A 908 -31.19 -48.93 13.64
N LEU A 909 -30.36 -49.02 12.60
CA LEU A 909 -30.53 -48.58 11.20
C LEU A 909 -31.08 -47.16 10.97
N ALA A 910 -30.15 -46.24 10.79
CA ALA A 910 -30.34 -45.12 9.88
C ALA A 910 -30.38 -45.66 8.44
N ASP A 911 -31.55 -45.70 7.82
CA ASP A 911 -31.72 -45.37 6.40
C ASP A 911 -33.20 -45.29 5.98
N THR A 912 -33.46 -44.35 5.06
CA THR A 912 -34.71 -43.98 4.36
C THR A 912 -35.69 -43.10 5.16
N GLU A 913 -36.10 -41.89 4.73
CA GLU A 913 -36.32 -41.36 3.38
C GLU A 913 -35.82 -39.92 3.16
N THR A 914 -35.59 -39.63 1.88
CA THR A 914 -35.05 -38.44 1.24
C THR A 914 -35.96 -37.21 1.26
N GLY A 915 -35.39 -36.02 1.54
CA GLY A 915 -35.95 -34.74 1.10
C GLY A 915 -35.36 -33.49 1.79
N GLY A 916 -34.30 -32.91 1.21
CA GLY A 916 -33.82 -31.55 1.53
C GLY A 916 -32.45 -31.49 2.22
N GLY A 917 -31.43 -31.01 1.50
CA GLY A 917 -30.04 -30.96 1.96
C GLY A 917 -29.82 -30.04 3.17
N GLY A 918 -29.23 -30.60 4.22
CA GLY A 918 -28.66 -29.88 5.36
C GLY A 918 -27.41 -30.62 5.84
N SER A 919 -26.31 -29.89 6.01
CA SER A 919 -24.98 -30.42 6.35
C SER A 919 -24.96 -31.18 7.68
N ALA A 920 -24.47 -32.42 7.66
CA ALA A 920 -24.16 -33.17 8.87
C ALA A 920 -23.04 -32.47 9.68
N PRO A 921 -23.20 -32.25 11.00
CA PRO A 921 -22.12 -31.73 11.82
C PRO A 921 -21.14 -32.85 12.20
N ARG A 922 -19.84 -32.50 12.15
CA ARG A 922 -18.71 -33.29 12.64
C ARG A 922 -18.86 -33.57 14.15
N ALA A 923 -18.29 -34.71 14.56
CA ALA A 923 -18.25 -35.29 15.91
C ALA A 923 -18.28 -34.26 17.07
N ALA A 924 -19.27 -34.41 17.96
CA ALA A 924 -19.72 -33.39 18.90
C ALA A 924 -19.23 -33.63 20.35
N GLU A 925 -18.77 -32.55 20.99
CA GLU A 925 -19.04 -32.28 22.41
C GLU A 925 -20.54 -32.52 22.69
N ARG A 926 -20.92 -33.07 23.85
CA ARG A 926 -22.33 -33.33 24.20
C ARG A 926 -23.16 -32.03 24.08
N GLY A 927 -23.88 -31.85 22.98
CA GLY A 927 -24.77 -30.72 22.77
C GLY A 927 -26.13 -30.99 23.41
N LEU A 928 -26.66 -30.03 24.18
CA LEU A 928 -28.05 -30.09 24.66
C LEU A 928 -29.01 -30.13 23.46
N PRO A 929 -30.03 -31.02 23.46
CA PRO A 929 -31.00 -31.05 22.37
C PRO A 929 -31.80 -29.75 22.26
N ALA A 930 -32.32 -29.46 21.06
CA ALA A 930 -33.18 -28.31 20.81
C ALA A 930 -34.49 -28.38 21.63
N TRP A 931 -35.03 -27.21 21.98
CA TRP A 931 -36.31 -27.06 22.66
C TRP A 931 -37.44 -27.57 21.75
N ALA A 932 -38.37 -28.35 22.30
CA ALA A 932 -39.52 -28.88 21.57
C ALA A 932 -40.68 -27.89 21.61
N ASP A 933 -41.11 -27.39 20.45
CA ASP A 933 -42.12 -26.33 20.36
C ASP A 933 -43.56 -26.86 20.22
N GLU A 934 -43.79 -27.96 19.48
CA GLU A 934 -45.11 -28.56 19.20
C GLU A 934 -45.18 -30.09 19.35
#